data_AF-A0A7X9EZF8-F1
#
_entry.id   AF-A0A7X9EZF8-F1
#
_cell.length_a   1.000
_cell.length_b   1.000
_cell.length_c   1.000
_cell.angle_alpha   90.00
_cell.angle_beta   90.00
_cell.angle_gamma   90.00
#
_symmetry.space_group_name_H-M   'P 1'
#
loop_
_entity.id
_entity.type
_entity.pdbx_description
1 polymer ?
#
loop_
_entity_poly.entity_id
_entity_poly.type
_entity_poly.pdbx_seq_one_letter_code
_entity_poly.pdbx_strand_id
1 'polypeptide(L)'
;MSEENHVFNIVDSTLEGNALLDQPKAFFLLKLCQFCSTFAPERAEKYWQMLQPLLRSIPQENQAELAELRTGFEESVPSEKKGFAAEMLAEIEEIKKLEDVNQKKAKLQDCEARLKKRFNPLGKGPVWKALVDAWLPLDRKVAYPLMKNLSAKLQGDILKRLNQATKLEPAEWTFLLPILGEAKMETLILEILADEGQAIQLDDALIERIAKKIRSNLAQLSVPANSGKLSEQLRLHTRLLAFHIQKEREGLFARLIAEMVETLAKAAWLDQVWLDRFNLMHVVLNSGAELENKGLVIFTPTFSENLVKNTPPYLQPFILSSLAGLSAKPESTTTKYNELMQRTGNNETSEAWFFVLLVKRGFCNEALLEAAKLPHAAALLPRLRRAWICTFPDTACKVIKPEDMQGDVIGELLAMGTPEKRAEFLAVRTNQGKQGVPGAMWAGVGTDTESEGVRGFWQSLTAHRKTYDEIILEYLNLNPLYSSFQRNTRKEEQFEVHLAVNGFGRYRYEVVDNALLGALVTWAEKEQTPVHSVLQAMWNAIRPNDDILRLDWLRNAILSRCLTVFGADQDVLFNDYLNWLQVELVQKGRSWTMGNQTMTLRYPTTAPLQFSLVSASAVSTYSTPRRDAIVIGGLQKYEANAQLIENAAMLYNGGKPILELTPPTPIKQNFLPNWQMGIVKNALPSIVQALLLEKVQPLQ
;
A
#
# COMPACT_ATOMS: atom_id res chain seq x y z
N MET A 1 6.97 -28.86 -26.14
CA MET A 1 5.98 -27.77 -26.10
C MET A 1 6.28 -26.96 -24.86
N SER A 2 6.56 -25.67 -24.99
CA SER A 2 6.80 -24.81 -23.81
C SER A 2 5.50 -24.62 -23.02
N GLU A 3 5.61 -24.38 -21.71
CA GLU A 3 4.47 -24.03 -20.83
C GLU A 3 3.69 -22.80 -21.35
N GLU A 4 4.30 -21.97 -22.20
CA GLU A 4 3.76 -20.72 -22.76
C GLU A 4 2.63 -20.96 -23.77
N ASN A 5 2.81 -21.92 -24.70
CA ASN A 5 1.75 -22.30 -25.65
C ASN A 5 0.56 -22.94 -24.93
N HIS A 6 0.78 -23.50 -23.74
CA HIS A 6 -0.29 -24.11 -22.95
C HIS A 6 -1.27 -23.07 -22.39
N VAL A 7 -0.78 -21.91 -21.91
CA VAL A 7 -1.64 -20.87 -21.32
C VAL A 7 -2.57 -20.25 -22.37
N PHE A 8 -2.06 -19.87 -23.55
CA PHE A 8 -2.91 -19.29 -24.60
C PHE A 8 -3.89 -20.31 -25.19
N ASN A 9 -3.50 -21.58 -25.31
CA ASN A 9 -4.44 -22.62 -25.72
C ASN A 9 -5.62 -22.77 -24.73
N ILE A 10 -5.35 -22.66 -23.41
CA ILE A 10 -6.42 -22.66 -22.39
C ILE A 10 -7.30 -21.40 -22.53
N VAL A 11 -6.70 -20.22 -22.74
CA VAL A 11 -7.44 -18.97 -22.92
C VAL A 11 -8.32 -19.01 -24.17
N ASP A 12 -7.75 -19.34 -25.32
CA ASP A 12 -8.46 -19.43 -26.61
C ASP A 12 -9.59 -20.46 -26.54
N SER A 13 -9.32 -21.67 -26.04
CA SER A 13 -10.35 -22.70 -25.90
C SER A 13 -11.48 -22.30 -24.95
N THR A 14 -11.17 -21.57 -23.87
CA THR A 14 -12.18 -21.07 -22.92
C THR A 14 -13.03 -19.96 -23.54
N LEU A 15 -12.43 -19.08 -24.35
CA LEU A 15 -13.12 -17.99 -25.04
C LEU A 15 -13.94 -18.45 -26.24
N GLU A 16 -13.47 -19.46 -26.97
CA GLU A 16 -14.21 -20.06 -28.09
C GLU A 16 -15.36 -20.96 -27.59
N GLY A 17 -15.21 -21.53 -26.39
CA GLY A 17 -16.26 -22.27 -25.71
C GLY A 17 -17.40 -21.41 -25.15
N ASN A 18 -18.43 -22.11 -24.68
CA ASN A 18 -19.60 -21.55 -23.98
C ASN A 18 -19.49 -21.65 -22.44
N ALA A 19 -18.29 -21.89 -21.92
CA ALA A 19 -18.07 -22.10 -20.49
C ALA A 19 -18.13 -20.79 -19.69
N LEU A 20 -17.67 -19.68 -20.26
CA LEU A 20 -17.80 -18.33 -19.69
C LEU A 20 -19.14 -17.71 -20.07
N LEU A 21 -19.83 -17.14 -19.07
CA LEU A 21 -21.00 -16.31 -19.27
C LEU A 21 -20.64 -14.96 -19.88
N ASP A 22 -21.62 -14.29 -20.51
CA ASP A 22 -21.39 -13.10 -21.33
C ASP A 22 -20.63 -11.98 -20.61
N GLN A 23 -20.99 -11.66 -19.36
CA GLN A 23 -20.34 -10.59 -18.60
C GLN A 23 -18.86 -10.87 -18.28
N PRO A 24 -18.48 -11.99 -17.64
CA PRO A 24 -17.07 -12.31 -17.43
C PRO A 24 -16.30 -12.54 -18.74
N LYS A 25 -16.94 -13.09 -19.78
CA LYS A 25 -16.35 -13.24 -21.13
C LYS A 25 -16.01 -11.88 -21.76
N ALA A 26 -16.96 -10.93 -21.70
CA ALA A 26 -16.76 -9.58 -22.23
C ALA A 26 -15.64 -8.83 -21.50
N PHE A 27 -15.61 -8.91 -20.16
CA PHE A 27 -14.53 -8.34 -19.37
C PHE A 27 -13.17 -8.97 -19.71
N PHE A 28 -13.12 -10.31 -19.83
CA PHE A 28 -11.89 -11.00 -20.15
C PHE A 28 -11.33 -10.56 -21.51
N LEU A 29 -12.18 -10.56 -22.54
CA LEU A 29 -11.84 -10.10 -23.88
C LEU A 29 -11.38 -8.64 -23.90
N LEU A 30 -12.04 -7.75 -23.15
CA LEU A 30 -11.61 -6.35 -23.02
C LEU A 30 -10.17 -6.25 -22.50
N LYS A 31 -9.85 -6.96 -21.41
CA LYS A 31 -8.50 -6.96 -20.83
C LYS A 31 -7.47 -7.57 -21.77
N LEU A 32 -7.81 -8.66 -22.44
CA LEU A 32 -6.93 -9.28 -23.44
C LEU A 32 -6.66 -8.36 -24.63
N CYS A 33 -7.67 -7.61 -25.12
CA CYS A 33 -7.46 -6.61 -26.16
C CYS A 33 -6.49 -5.51 -25.70
N GLN A 34 -6.63 -5.03 -24.45
CA GLN A 34 -5.73 -4.02 -23.88
C GLN A 34 -4.29 -4.51 -23.80
N PHE A 35 -4.08 -5.75 -23.33
CA PHE A 35 -2.73 -6.31 -23.20
C PHE A 35 -2.13 -6.66 -24.56
N CYS A 36 -2.91 -7.26 -25.46
CA CYS A 36 -2.41 -7.72 -26.76
C CYS A 36 -2.20 -6.59 -27.76
N SER A 37 -2.89 -5.44 -27.64
CA SER A 37 -2.75 -4.32 -28.60
C SER A 37 -1.31 -3.82 -28.73
N THR A 38 -0.52 -3.95 -27.66
CA THR A 38 0.89 -3.51 -27.63
C THR A 38 1.85 -4.64 -28.00
N PHE A 39 1.57 -5.88 -27.57
CA PHE A 39 2.54 -6.98 -27.66
C PHE A 39 2.20 -8.04 -28.73
N ALA A 40 0.93 -8.22 -29.08
CA ALA A 40 0.46 -9.25 -30.02
C ALA A 40 -0.75 -8.76 -30.84
N PRO A 41 -0.55 -7.81 -31.78
CA PRO A 41 -1.64 -7.11 -32.47
C PRO A 41 -2.60 -8.04 -33.23
N GLU A 42 -2.10 -9.15 -33.79
CA GLU A 42 -2.93 -10.16 -34.47
C GLU A 42 -3.92 -10.85 -33.51
N ARG A 43 -3.48 -11.18 -32.28
CA ARG A 43 -4.37 -11.72 -31.23
C ARG A 43 -5.33 -10.64 -30.73
N ALA A 44 -4.88 -9.40 -30.64
CA ALA A 44 -5.72 -8.28 -30.22
C ALA A 44 -6.92 -8.09 -31.15
N GLU A 45 -6.71 -8.19 -32.47
CA GLU A 45 -7.77 -8.14 -33.47
C GLU A 45 -8.74 -9.32 -33.36
N LYS A 46 -8.23 -10.55 -33.18
CA LYS A 46 -9.06 -11.75 -32.93
C LYS A 46 -9.98 -11.53 -31.72
N TYR A 47 -9.42 -11.09 -30.59
CA TYR A 47 -10.20 -10.85 -29.38
C TYR A 47 -11.17 -9.68 -29.51
N TRP A 48 -10.80 -8.66 -30.28
CA TRP A 48 -11.68 -7.52 -30.57
C TRP A 48 -12.94 -7.97 -31.31
N GLN A 49 -12.79 -8.81 -32.33
CA GLN A 49 -13.92 -9.38 -33.07
C GLN A 49 -14.84 -10.23 -32.17
N MET A 50 -14.26 -10.98 -31.23
CA MET A 50 -15.05 -11.73 -30.24
C MET A 50 -15.75 -10.82 -29.21
N LEU A 51 -15.20 -9.64 -28.92
CA LEU A 51 -15.76 -8.68 -27.97
C LEU A 51 -16.94 -7.89 -28.54
N GLN A 52 -16.93 -7.57 -29.83
CA GLN A 52 -17.98 -6.81 -30.53
C GLN A 52 -19.43 -7.27 -30.21
N PRO A 53 -19.78 -8.57 -30.29
CA PRO A 53 -21.14 -9.01 -29.95
C PRO A 53 -21.49 -8.87 -28.46
N LEU A 54 -20.48 -8.76 -27.58
CA LEU A 54 -20.63 -8.77 -26.12
C LEU A 54 -20.48 -7.38 -25.48
N LEU A 55 -20.37 -6.31 -26.27
CA LEU A 55 -20.13 -4.94 -25.78
C LEU A 55 -21.16 -4.46 -24.75
N ARG A 56 -22.41 -4.93 -24.85
CA ARG A 56 -23.49 -4.58 -23.90
C ARG A 56 -23.35 -5.26 -22.54
N SER A 57 -22.57 -6.32 -22.46
CA SER A 57 -22.34 -7.12 -21.25
C SER A 57 -21.14 -6.60 -20.44
N ILE A 58 -20.45 -5.55 -20.90
CA ILE A 58 -19.33 -4.94 -20.19
C ILE A 58 -19.86 -4.12 -18.99
N PRO A 59 -19.34 -4.36 -17.77
CA PRO A 59 -19.71 -3.59 -16.58
C PRO A 59 -19.55 -2.08 -16.76
N GLN A 60 -20.41 -1.29 -16.11
CA GLN A 60 -20.41 0.17 -16.22
C GLN A 60 -19.04 0.79 -15.86
N GLU A 61 -18.37 0.22 -14.86
CA GLU A 61 -17.03 0.64 -14.40
C GLU A 61 -15.94 0.50 -15.48
N ASN A 62 -16.12 -0.39 -16.47
CA ASN A 62 -15.17 -0.61 -17.56
C ASN A 62 -15.57 0.10 -18.87
N GLN A 63 -16.62 0.93 -18.87
CA GLN A 63 -17.06 1.62 -20.08
C GLN A 63 -16.07 2.69 -20.57
N ALA A 64 -15.31 3.31 -19.66
CA ALA A 64 -14.25 4.24 -20.02
C ALA A 64 -13.10 3.52 -20.76
N GLU A 65 -12.66 2.39 -20.22
CA GLU A 65 -11.65 1.52 -20.83
C GLU A 65 -12.11 1.00 -22.21
N LEU A 66 -13.38 0.63 -22.33
CA LEU A 66 -13.97 0.25 -23.61
C LEU A 66 -13.94 1.41 -24.62
N ALA A 67 -14.28 2.62 -24.19
CA ALA A 67 -14.26 3.80 -25.07
C ALA A 67 -12.84 4.11 -25.56
N GLU A 68 -11.83 3.99 -24.71
CA GLU A 68 -10.42 4.12 -25.08
C GLU A 68 -10.02 3.05 -26.10
N LEU A 69 -10.39 1.79 -25.86
CA LEU A 69 -10.07 0.69 -26.75
C LEU A 69 -10.80 0.82 -28.09
N ARG A 70 -12.07 1.22 -28.09
CA ARG A 70 -12.83 1.58 -29.30
C ARG A 70 -12.13 2.68 -30.07
N THR A 71 -11.66 3.73 -29.39
CA THR A 71 -10.93 4.81 -30.07
C THR A 71 -9.68 4.25 -30.77
N GLY A 72 -8.94 3.32 -30.15
CA GLY A 72 -7.78 2.68 -30.76
C GLY A 72 -8.08 1.78 -31.97
N PHE A 73 -9.15 0.97 -31.91
CA PHE A 73 -9.53 0.02 -32.98
C PHE A 73 -10.48 0.62 -34.05
N GLU A 74 -11.27 1.64 -33.71
CA GLU A 74 -12.21 2.33 -34.61
C GLU A 74 -11.61 3.62 -35.22
N GLU A 75 -10.58 4.26 -34.63
CA GLU A 75 -9.81 5.32 -35.33
C GLU A 75 -8.87 4.73 -36.40
N SER A 76 -8.65 3.42 -36.39
CA SER A 76 -8.18 2.67 -37.55
C SER A 76 -9.37 2.19 -38.39
N VAL A 77 -9.64 2.87 -39.53
CA VAL A 77 -10.53 2.51 -40.69
C VAL A 77 -11.92 3.24 -40.71
N PRO A 78 -12.41 3.84 -41.84
CA PRO A 78 -11.98 5.07 -42.53
C PRO A 78 -13.13 6.08 -42.94
N SER A 79 -12.72 7.31 -43.29
CA SER A 79 -13.22 8.19 -44.38
C SER A 79 -14.62 8.85 -44.45
N GLU A 80 -15.65 8.53 -43.66
CA GLU A 80 -17.01 9.09 -43.93
C GLU A 80 -17.52 10.17 -42.95
N LYS A 81 -16.96 11.39 -43.01
CA LYS A 81 -17.67 12.61 -42.57
C LYS A 81 -17.48 13.74 -43.60
N LYS A 82 -18.56 14.42 -44.00
CA LYS A 82 -18.54 15.57 -44.95
C LYS A 82 -18.41 16.92 -44.22
N GLY A 83 -17.68 17.87 -44.81
CA GLY A 83 -17.57 19.27 -44.37
C GLY A 83 -16.15 19.73 -44.03
N PHE A 84 -15.93 21.05 -43.90
CA PHE A 84 -14.60 21.68 -43.71
C PHE A 84 -13.72 21.03 -42.64
N ALA A 85 -14.27 20.59 -41.49
CA ALA A 85 -13.44 19.96 -40.45
C ALA A 85 -12.90 18.60 -40.91
N ALA A 86 -13.69 17.81 -41.64
CA ALA A 86 -13.26 16.55 -42.20
C ALA A 86 -12.30 16.74 -43.38
N GLU A 87 -12.54 17.75 -44.23
CA GLU A 87 -11.62 18.15 -45.30
C GLU A 87 -10.27 18.57 -44.74
N MET A 88 -10.25 19.41 -43.71
CA MET A 88 -9.02 19.83 -43.05
C MET A 88 -8.31 18.69 -42.33
N LEU A 89 -9.04 17.77 -41.70
CA LEU A 89 -8.43 16.58 -41.07
C LEU A 89 -7.79 15.67 -42.13
N ALA A 90 -8.49 15.40 -43.23
CA ALA A 90 -7.95 14.65 -44.35
C ALA A 90 -6.71 15.35 -44.95
N GLU A 91 -6.77 16.68 -45.11
CA GLU A 91 -5.65 17.47 -45.60
C GLU A 91 -4.43 17.39 -44.66
N ILE A 92 -4.63 17.49 -43.34
CA ILE A 92 -3.54 17.34 -42.36
C ILE A 92 -2.93 15.94 -42.42
N GLU A 93 -3.73 14.89 -42.57
CA GLU A 93 -3.22 13.52 -42.74
C GLU A 93 -2.42 13.36 -44.04
N GLU A 94 -2.86 13.96 -45.15
CA GLU A 94 -2.07 13.98 -46.39
C GLU A 94 -0.79 14.80 -46.25
N ILE A 95 -0.80 15.91 -45.50
CA ILE A 95 0.41 16.69 -45.22
C ILE A 95 1.42 15.87 -44.39
N LYS A 96 0.96 15.08 -43.41
CA LYS A 96 1.84 14.21 -42.61
C LYS A 96 2.62 13.21 -43.47
N LYS A 97 2.04 12.74 -44.58
CA LYS A 97 2.64 11.77 -45.51
C LYS A 97 3.72 12.35 -46.44
N LEU A 98 3.84 13.68 -46.55
CA LEU A 98 4.88 14.30 -47.38
C LEU A 98 6.29 13.91 -46.88
N GLU A 99 7.31 13.97 -47.73
CA GLU A 99 8.69 13.71 -47.30
C GLU A 99 9.43 15.02 -46.95
N ASP A 100 9.15 16.11 -47.66
CA ASP A 100 9.80 17.40 -47.44
C ASP A 100 9.25 18.13 -46.20
N VAL A 101 10.12 18.28 -45.18
CA VAL A 101 9.84 18.98 -43.92
C VAL A 101 9.46 20.45 -44.13
N ASN A 102 10.10 21.17 -45.05
CA ASN A 102 9.81 22.59 -45.30
C ASN A 102 8.44 22.75 -45.96
N GLN A 103 8.12 21.85 -46.90
CA GLN A 103 6.80 21.79 -47.52
C GLN A 103 5.71 21.45 -46.50
N LYS A 104 5.96 20.53 -45.56
CA LYS A 104 5.04 20.26 -44.44
C LYS A 104 4.77 21.51 -43.62
N LYS A 105 5.83 22.20 -43.18
CA LYS A 105 5.71 23.41 -42.36
C LYS A 105 4.87 24.49 -43.06
N ALA A 106 5.12 24.75 -44.34
CA ALA A 106 4.37 25.74 -45.11
C ALA A 106 2.88 25.38 -45.25
N LYS A 107 2.56 24.11 -45.56
CA LYS A 107 1.16 23.66 -45.70
C LYS A 107 0.41 23.64 -44.37
N LEU A 108 1.08 23.27 -43.27
CA LEU A 108 0.49 23.34 -41.93
C LEU A 108 0.24 24.79 -41.47
N GLN A 109 1.12 25.73 -41.83
CA GLN A 109 0.89 27.17 -41.57
C GLN A 109 -0.32 27.71 -42.33
N ASP A 110 -0.52 27.30 -43.58
CA ASP A 110 -1.71 27.67 -44.35
C ASP A 110 -3.00 27.08 -43.73
N CYS A 111 -2.96 25.81 -43.32
CA CYS A 111 -4.04 25.17 -42.57
C CYS A 111 -4.39 25.95 -41.29
N GLU A 112 -3.38 26.36 -40.53
CA GLU A 112 -3.56 27.19 -39.32
C GLU A 112 -4.22 28.54 -39.66
N ALA A 113 -3.74 29.23 -40.70
CA ALA A 113 -4.29 30.53 -41.11
C ALA A 113 -5.75 30.42 -41.56
N ARG A 114 -6.12 29.38 -42.30
CA ARG A 114 -7.50 29.08 -42.70
C ARG A 114 -8.38 28.80 -41.49
N LEU A 115 -7.88 28.03 -40.52
CA LEU A 115 -8.62 27.70 -39.30
C LEU A 115 -8.86 28.93 -38.40
N LYS A 116 -7.88 29.86 -38.32
CA LYS A 116 -8.01 31.14 -37.60
C LYS A 116 -9.03 32.08 -38.24
N LYS A 117 -9.08 32.18 -39.56
CA LYS A 117 -10.00 33.09 -40.29
C LYS A 117 -11.47 32.71 -40.18
N ARG A 118 -11.79 31.45 -39.84
CA ARG A 118 -13.17 30.97 -39.80
C ARG A 118 -13.91 31.51 -38.56
N PHE A 119 -15.13 32.04 -38.71
CA PHE A 119 -15.86 32.63 -37.58
C PHE A 119 -16.62 31.60 -36.72
N ASN A 120 -17.08 30.48 -37.31
CA ASN A 120 -17.87 29.47 -36.60
C ASN A 120 -16.99 28.55 -35.71
N PRO A 121 -17.23 28.47 -34.38
CA PRO A 121 -16.41 27.68 -33.45
C PRO A 121 -16.70 26.15 -33.48
N LEU A 122 -17.83 25.70 -34.04
CA LEU A 122 -18.22 24.28 -34.02
C LEU A 122 -17.27 23.41 -34.86
N GLY A 123 -16.77 22.33 -34.26
CA GLY A 123 -15.91 21.34 -34.94
C GLY A 123 -14.44 21.74 -35.10
N LYS A 124 -14.01 22.88 -34.58
CA LYS A 124 -12.60 23.32 -34.65
C LYS A 124 -11.66 22.55 -33.73
N GLY A 125 -12.16 22.06 -32.58
CA GLY A 125 -11.35 21.35 -31.58
C GLY A 125 -10.56 20.16 -32.15
N PRO A 126 -11.19 19.23 -32.88
CA PRO A 126 -10.50 18.11 -33.53
C PRO A 126 -9.44 18.56 -34.54
N VAL A 127 -9.71 19.61 -35.33
CA VAL A 127 -8.75 20.14 -36.31
C VAL A 127 -7.56 20.79 -35.60
N TRP A 128 -7.79 21.53 -34.51
CA TRP A 128 -6.73 22.08 -33.66
C TRP A 128 -5.86 20.97 -33.04
N LYS A 129 -6.46 19.86 -32.58
CA LYS A 129 -5.73 18.71 -32.05
C LYS A 129 -4.85 18.10 -33.15
N ALA A 130 -5.41 17.83 -34.33
CA ALA A 130 -4.67 17.27 -35.45
C ALA A 130 -3.52 18.18 -35.92
N LEU A 131 -3.72 19.50 -35.92
CA LEU A 131 -2.65 20.47 -36.20
C LEU A 131 -1.54 20.40 -35.15
N VAL A 132 -1.88 20.36 -33.86
CA VAL A 132 -0.87 20.21 -32.79
C VAL A 132 -0.11 18.91 -32.95
N ASP A 133 -0.80 17.78 -33.14
CA ASP A 133 -0.18 16.46 -33.32
C ASP A 133 0.73 16.42 -34.58
N ALA A 134 0.38 17.15 -35.65
CA ALA A 134 1.20 17.26 -36.84
C ALA A 134 2.43 18.17 -36.64
N TRP A 135 2.32 19.24 -35.83
CA TRP A 135 3.41 20.15 -35.55
C TRP A 135 4.41 19.62 -34.52
N LEU A 136 3.97 18.83 -33.54
CA LEU A 136 4.83 18.29 -32.46
C LEU A 136 6.13 17.60 -32.94
N PRO A 137 6.11 16.71 -33.96
CA PRO A 137 7.35 16.10 -34.46
C PRO A 137 8.19 17.04 -35.34
N LEU A 138 7.64 18.17 -35.82
CA LEU A 138 8.31 19.08 -36.76
C LEU A 138 8.91 20.32 -36.09
N ASP A 139 8.17 20.91 -35.14
CA ASP A 139 8.54 22.14 -34.45
C ASP A 139 7.70 22.34 -33.18
N ARG A 140 8.23 21.88 -32.05
CA ARG A 140 7.54 21.99 -30.75
C ARG A 140 7.30 23.45 -30.33
N LYS A 141 8.17 24.39 -30.72
CA LYS A 141 8.01 25.82 -30.40
C LYS A 141 6.80 26.43 -31.10
N VAL A 142 6.42 25.90 -32.26
CA VAL A 142 5.18 26.28 -32.98
C VAL A 142 3.98 25.50 -32.45
N ALA A 143 4.14 24.23 -32.10
CA ALA A 143 3.06 23.39 -31.59
C ALA A 143 2.50 23.90 -30.24
N TYR A 144 3.37 24.25 -29.29
CA TYR A 144 2.96 24.61 -27.93
C TYR A 144 2.01 25.82 -27.87
N PRO A 145 2.26 26.96 -28.56
CA PRO A 145 1.32 28.08 -28.58
C PRO A 145 -0.06 27.73 -29.17
N LEU A 146 -0.15 26.73 -30.06
CA LEU A 146 -1.41 26.29 -30.65
C LEU A 146 -2.27 25.52 -29.64
N MET A 147 -1.66 24.92 -28.61
CA MET A 147 -2.36 24.18 -27.57
C MET A 147 -3.36 25.05 -26.80
N LYS A 148 -3.19 26.39 -26.77
CA LYS A 148 -4.16 27.31 -26.14
C LYS A 148 -5.58 27.22 -26.72
N ASN A 149 -5.71 26.70 -27.94
CA ASN A 149 -7.00 26.49 -28.60
C ASN A 149 -7.66 25.15 -28.22
N LEU A 150 -7.01 24.32 -27.41
CA LEU A 150 -7.50 23.04 -26.92
C LEU A 150 -8.12 23.17 -25.52
N SER A 151 -8.95 22.20 -25.15
CA SER A 151 -9.46 22.08 -23.78
C SER A 151 -8.33 21.72 -22.80
N ALA A 152 -8.48 22.05 -21.53
CA ALA A 152 -7.47 21.75 -20.50
C ALA A 152 -7.15 20.25 -20.40
N LYS A 153 -8.17 19.38 -20.55
CA LYS A 153 -7.99 17.93 -20.56
C LYS A 153 -7.09 17.50 -21.73
N LEU A 154 -7.40 17.95 -22.95
CA LEU A 154 -6.61 17.61 -24.14
C LEU A 154 -5.18 18.14 -24.06
N GLN A 155 -4.97 19.33 -23.48
CA GLN A 155 -3.63 19.86 -23.24
C GLN A 155 -2.81 18.90 -22.35
N GLY A 156 -3.39 18.45 -21.24
CA GLY A 156 -2.75 17.50 -20.33
C GLY A 156 -2.47 16.16 -20.99
N ASP A 157 -3.45 15.57 -21.68
CA ASP A 157 -3.32 14.27 -22.33
C ASP A 157 -2.23 14.26 -23.42
N ILE A 158 -2.11 15.35 -24.19
CA ILE A 158 -1.06 15.50 -25.19
C ILE A 158 0.32 15.58 -24.51
N LEU A 159 0.48 16.41 -23.48
CA LEU A 159 1.77 16.61 -22.83
C LEU A 159 2.24 15.37 -22.06
N LYS A 160 1.33 14.62 -21.41
CA LYS A 160 1.66 13.34 -20.79
C LYS A 160 2.17 12.33 -21.81
N ARG A 161 1.43 12.13 -22.91
CA ARG A 161 1.85 11.23 -24.00
C ARG A 161 3.18 11.67 -24.62
N LEU A 162 3.35 12.97 -24.84
CA LEU A 162 4.58 13.53 -25.40
C LEU A 162 5.78 13.33 -24.49
N ASN A 163 5.62 13.57 -23.18
CA ASN A 163 6.67 13.35 -22.19
C ASN A 163 7.04 11.86 -22.05
N GLN A 164 6.05 10.98 -22.16
CA GLN A 164 6.27 9.53 -22.16
C GLN A 164 7.03 9.07 -23.42
N ALA A 165 6.67 9.57 -24.60
CA ALA A 165 7.27 9.17 -25.87
C ALA A 165 8.66 9.77 -26.08
N THR A 166 8.81 11.07 -25.81
CA THR A 166 10.01 11.86 -26.10
C THR A 166 10.16 12.91 -25.01
N LYS A 167 10.66 12.47 -23.84
CA LYS A 167 10.86 13.24 -22.60
C LYS A 167 11.03 14.74 -22.86
N LEU A 168 10.21 15.54 -22.19
CA LEU A 168 10.24 16.99 -22.32
C LEU A 168 11.47 17.56 -21.59
N GLU A 169 12.21 18.40 -22.30
CA GLU A 169 13.40 19.06 -21.76
C GLU A 169 13.02 20.19 -20.79
N PRO A 170 13.86 20.54 -19.80
CA PRO A 170 13.57 21.61 -18.83
C PRO A 170 13.12 22.92 -19.47
N ALA A 171 13.81 23.37 -20.54
CA ALA A 171 13.48 24.60 -21.23
C ALA A 171 12.09 24.58 -21.90
N GLU A 172 11.58 23.39 -22.26
CA GLU A 172 10.25 23.23 -22.81
C GLU A 172 9.17 23.40 -21.74
N TRP A 173 9.41 22.87 -20.53
CA TRP A 173 8.53 23.10 -19.39
C TRP A 173 8.46 24.59 -19.01
N THR A 174 9.61 25.27 -18.97
CA THR A 174 9.67 26.72 -18.73
C THR A 174 8.91 27.49 -19.82
N PHE A 175 9.01 27.06 -21.09
CA PHE A 175 8.29 27.68 -22.20
C PHE A 175 6.77 27.43 -22.16
N LEU A 176 6.35 26.24 -21.70
CA LEU A 176 4.94 25.89 -21.57
C LEU A 176 4.25 26.60 -20.40
N LEU A 177 4.99 26.98 -19.35
CA LEU A 177 4.45 27.64 -18.15
C LEU A 177 3.59 28.88 -18.47
N PRO A 178 4.05 29.88 -19.25
CA PRO A 178 3.21 31.04 -19.60
C PRO A 178 2.04 30.70 -20.54
N ILE A 179 2.09 29.57 -21.25
CA ILE A 179 1.05 29.16 -22.20
C ILE A 179 -0.12 28.49 -21.47
N LEU A 180 0.18 27.60 -20.53
CA LEU A 180 -0.83 26.84 -19.78
C LEU A 180 -1.31 27.59 -18.53
N GLY A 181 -0.46 28.44 -17.97
CA GLY A 181 -0.67 29.09 -16.68
C GLY A 181 -0.16 28.23 -15.51
N GLU A 182 0.24 28.91 -14.43
CA GLU A 182 0.96 28.30 -13.31
C GLU A 182 0.19 27.14 -12.66
N ALA A 183 -1.07 27.36 -12.27
CA ALA A 183 -1.85 26.34 -11.57
C ALA A 183 -2.06 25.05 -12.40
N LYS A 184 -2.22 25.17 -13.72
CA LYS A 184 -2.40 24.03 -14.61
C LYS A 184 -1.10 23.26 -14.81
N MET A 185 0.01 23.99 -14.97
CA MET A 185 1.33 23.38 -15.08
C MET A 185 1.68 22.60 -13.81
N GLU A 186 1.46 23.19 -12.64
CA GLU A 186 1.68 22.52 -11.36
C GLU A 186 0.85 21.23 -11.23
N THR A 187 -0.43 21.29 -11.60
CA THR A 187 -1.31 20.11 -11.57
C THR A 187 -0.84 19.01 -12.52
N LEU A 188 -0.48 19.38 -13.76
CA LEU A 188 0.02 18.44 -14.75
C LEU A 188 1.32 17.75 -14.31
N ILE A 189 2.26 18.51 -13.75
CA ILE A 189 3.52 17.97 -13.24
C ILE A 189 3.25 17.00 -12.09
N LEU A 190 2.35 17.34 -11.17
CA LEU A 190 1.98 16.45 -10.06
C LEU A 190 1.31 15.16 -10.57
N GLU A 191 0.48 15.23 -11.61
CA GLU A 191 -0.13 14.06 -12.24
C GLU A 191 0.93 13.16 -12.89
N ILE A 192 1.94 13.73 -13.57
CA ILE A 192 3.07 12.97 -14.13
C ILE A 192 3.93 12.36 -13.02
N LEU A 193 4.15 13.09 -11.92
CA LEU A 193 4.87 12.58 -10.74
C LEU A 193 4.08 11.49 -9.99
N ALA A 194 2.77 11.41 -10.15
CA ALA A 194 1.95 10.34 -9.58
C ALA A 194 2.02 9.05 -10.42
N ASP A 195 2.20 9.17 -11.74
CA ASP A 195 2.34 8.04 -12.66
C ASP A 195 3.73 7.38 -12.54
N GLU A 196 3.80 6.19 -11.95
CA GLU A 196 5.06 5.43 -11.73
C GLU A 196 5.80 5.06 -13.03
N GLY A 197 5.12 5.04 -14.18
CA GLY A 197 5.72 4.76 -15.48
C GLY A 197 6.41 5.96 -16.15
N GLN A 198 6.28 7.16 -15.57
CA GLN A 198 6.83 8.38 -16.16
C GLN A 198 7.95 9.02 -15.33
N ALA A 199 8.88 9.63 -16.04
CA ALA A 199 9.93 10.49 -15.48
C ALA A 199 9.77 11.91 -16.02
N ILE A 200 10.21 12.89 -15.24
CA ILE A 200 10.14 14.31 -15.61
C ILE A 200 11.49 14.98 -15.38
N GLN A 201 11.82 15.96 -16.24
CA GLN A 201 13.00 16.81 -16.09
C GLN A 201 12.59 18.28 -16.06
N LEU A 202 12.89 18.95 -14.96
CA LEU A 202 12.53 20.33 -14.65
C LEU A 202 13.80 21.15 -14.39
N ASP A 203 13.66 22.47 -14.48
CA ASP A 203 14.67 23.40 -13.98
C ASP A 203 14.50 23.65 -12.47
N ASP A 204 15.50 24.23 -11.83
CA ASP A 204 15.50 24.46 -10.37
C ASP A 204 14.31 25.30 -9.90
N ALA A 205 13.92 26.31 -10.70
CA ALA A 205 12.79 27.18 -10.39
C ALA A 205 11.46 26.41 -10.36
N LEU A 206 11.24 25.49 -11.30
CA LEU A 206 10.07 24.62 -11.32
C LEU A 206 10.15 23.57 -10.22
N ILE A 207 11.32 22.99 -9.91
CA ILE A 207 11.49 22.06 -8.79
C ILE A 207 11.07 22.73 -7.47
N GLU A 208 11.60 23.92 -7.17
CA GLU A 208 11.25 24.68 -5.97
C GLU A 208 9.75 24.98 -5.89
N ARG A 209 9.17 25.40 -7.02
CA ARG A 209 7.74 25.73 -7.11
C ARG A 209 6.87 24.51 -6.83
N ILE A 210 7.18 23.35 -7.42
CA ILE A 210 6.43 22.11 -7.20
C ILE A 210 6.62 21.61 -5.77
N ALA A 211 7.83 21.66 -5.21
CA ALA A 211 8.09 21.30 -3.82
C ALA A 211 7.29 22.20 -2.84
N LYS A 212 7.22 23.51 -3.12
CA LYS A 212 6.37 24.45 -2.37
C LYS A 212 4.89 24.11 -2.50
N LYS A 213 4.42 23.75 -3.70
CA LYS A 213 3.04 23.33 -3.93
C LYS A 213 2.68 22.08 -3.11
N ILE A 214 3.52 21.05 -3.15
CA ILE A 214 3.34 19.82 -2.37
C ILE A 214 3.24 20.15 -0.87
N ARG A 215 4.15 20.98 -0.34
CA ARG A 215 4.10 21.43 1.06
C ARG A 215 2.81 22.15 1.41
N SER A 216 2.36 23.08 0.55
CA SER A 216 1.13 23.84 0.79
C SER A 216 -0.13 22.96 0.81
N ASN A 217 -0.12 21.84 0.09
CA ASN A 217 -1.24 20.90 0.05
C ASN A 217 -1.34 20.07 1.35
N LEU A 218 -0.25 19.89 2.11
CA LEU A 218 -0.27 19.06 3.33
C LEU A 218 -1.30 19.56 4.37
N ALA A 219 -1.37 20.88 4.58
CA ALA A 219 -2.31 21.45 5.54
C ALA A 219 -3.78 21.24 5.12
N GLN A 220 -4.08 21.19 3.83
CA GLN A 220 -5.44 20.96 3.33
C GLN A 220 -5.91 19.51 3.53
N LEU A 221 -4.97 18.59 3.75
CA LEU A 221 -5.23 17.15 3.95
C LEU A 221 -5.32 16.75 5.43
N SER A 222 -5.33 17.74 6.32
CA SER A 222 -5.11 17.54 7.77
C SER A 222 -6.36 17.47 8.64
N VAL A 223 -7.55 17.77 8.13
CA VAL A 223 -8.78 17.79 8.94
C VAL A 223 -9.96 17.11 8.21
N PRO A 224 -10.34 15.87 8.60
CA PRO A 224 -9.57 14.96 9.47
C PRO A 224 -8.27 14.51 8.78
N ALA A 225 -7.21 14.30 9.57
CA ALA A 225 -5.92 13.89 9.04
C ALA A 225 -6.06 12.59 8.24
N ASN A 226 -5.77 12.66 6.94
CA ASN A 226 -5.75 11.48 6.08
C ASN A 226 -4.29 11.05 5.85
N SER A 227 -3.80 10.15 6.71
CA SER A 227 -2.43 9.65 6.68
C SER A 227 -2.02 9.07 5.33
N GLY A 228 -2.96 8.42 4.61
CA GLY A 228 -2.74 7.92 3.25
C GLY A 228 -2.42 9.03 2.25
N LYS A 229 -3.25 10.08 2.21
CA LYS A 229 -3.03 11.25 1.33
C LYS A 229 -1.77 12.05 1.72
N LEU A 230 -1.46 12.14 3.02
CA LEU A 230 -0.23 12.77 3.48
C LEU A 230 1.00 12.00 2.99
N SER A 231 0.98 10.67 3.11
CA SER A 231 2.06 9.79 2.63
C SER A 231 2.23 9.89 1.11
N GLU A 232 1.13 9.99 0.36
CA GLU A 232 1.16 10.20 -1.09
C GLU A 232 1.86 11.52 -1.46
N GLN A 233 1.56 12.63 -0.78
CA GLN A 233 2.24 13.90 -1.03
C GLN A 233 3.74 13.84 -0.71
N LEU A 234 4.15 13.17 0.38
CA LEU A 234 5.57 12.97 0.69
C LEU A 234 6.27 12.08 -0.34
N ARG A 235 5.56 11.09 -0.90
CA ARG A 235 6.06 10.26 -2.01
C ARG A 235 6.28 11.11 -3.26
N LEU A 236 5.35 12.01 -3.61
CA LEU A 236 5.53 12.95 -4.73
C LEU A 236 6.76 13.84 -4.52
N HIS A 237 6.98 14.35 -3.29
CA HIS A 237 8.17 15.14 -2.97
C HIS A 237 9.46 14.32 -3.17
N THR A 238 9.48 13.08 -2.70
CA THR A 238 10.64 12.18 -2.86
C THR A 238 10.92 11.88 -4.33
N ARG A 239 9.88 11.58 -5.11
CA ARG A 239 10.00 11.33 -6.56
C ARG A 239 10.51 12.56 -7.31
N LEU A 240 10.00 13.75 -6.97
CA LEU A 240 10.47 15.01 -7.54
C LEU A 240 11.98 15.16 -7.37
N LEU A 241 12.51 14.98 -6.16
CA LEU A 241 13.96 15.09 -5.91
C LEU A 241 14.74 13.98 -6.61
N ALA A 242 14.24 12.74 -6.56
CA ALA A 242 14.92 11.58 -7.13
C ALA A 242 15.14 11.68 -8.65
N PHE A 243 14.21 12.29 -9.39
CA PHE A 243 14.37 12.48 -10.85
C PHE A 243 15.43 13.52 -11.24
N HIS A 244 15.88 14.35 -10.30
CA HIS A 244 16.76 15.48 -10.60
C HIS A 244 18.14 15.37 -9.94
N ILE A 245 18.49 14.19 -9.40
CA ILE A 245 19.75 13.93 -8.69
C ILE A 245 20.99 14.39 -9.48
N GLN A 246 21.04 14.10 -10.77
CA GLN A 246 22.21 14.43 -11.62
C GLN A 246 22.36 15.94 -11.91
N LYS A 247 21.34 16.74 -11.60
CA LYS A 247 21.30 18.19 -11.85
C LYS A 247 21.36 19.00 -10.56
N GLU A 248 21.59 18.37 -9.40
CA GLU A 248 21.68 19.06 -8.13
C GLU A 248 22.79 20.12 -8.18
N ARG A 249 22.43 21.37 -7.86
CA ARG A 249 23.33 22.50 -7.74
C ARG A 249 23.08 23.18 -6.40
N GLU A 250 24.16 23.56 -5.73
CA GLU A 250 24.16 24.50 -4.60
C GLU A 250 23.31 24.07 -3.37
N GLY A 251 23.15 22.77 -3.09
CA GLY A 251 22.48 22.30 -1.87
C GLY A 251 20.96 22.46 -1.89
N LEU A 252 20.36 22.64 -3.07
CA LEU A 252 18.91 22.83 -3.24
C LEU A 252 18.11 21.72 -2.55
N PHE A 253 18.51 20.46 -2.73
CA PHE A 253 17.74 19.32 -2.20
C PHE A 253 17.85 19.22 -0.69
N ALA A 254 19.03 19.51 -0.13
CA ALA A 254 19.20 19.60 1.30
C ALA A 254 18.28 20.68 1.89
N ARG A 255 18.19 21.86 1.26
CA ARG A 255 17.23 22.90 1.66
C ARG A 255 15.79 22.43 1.59
N LEU A 256 15.35 21.83 0.48
CA LEU A 256 13.96 21.37 0.32
C LEU A 256 13.56 20.29 1.33
N ILE A 257 14.47 19.37 1.65
CA ILE A 257 14.28 18.38 2.73
C ILE A 257 14.15 19.07 4.07
N ALA A 258 15.06 20.00 4.41
CA ALA A 258 15.01 20.74 5.68
C ALA A 258 13.70 21.51 5.83
N GLU A 259 13.28 22.21 4.78
CA GLU A 259 12.04 22.99 4.76
C GLU A 259 10.79 22.12 4.96
N MET A 260 10.77 20.91 4.37
CA MET A 260 9.68 19.96 4.57
C MET A 260 9.64 19.42 6.00
N VAL A 261 10.79 19.02 6.56
CA VAL A 261 10.87 18.57 7.97
C VAL A 261 10.45 19.69 8.93
N GLU A 262 10.92 20.92 8.69
CA GLU A 262 10.53 22.10 9.47
C GLU A 262 9.02 22.34 9.43
N THR A 263 8.40 22.21 8.24
CA THR A 263 6.96 22.35 8.05
C THR A 263 6.19 21.35 8.91
N LEU A 264 6.61 20.08 8.90
CA LEU A 264 5.98 19.02 9.69
C LEU A 264 6.23 19.22 11.21
N ALA A 265 7.42 19.63 11.60
CA ALA A 265 7.77 19.88 12.99
C ALA A 265 6.93 20.99 13.64
N LYS A 266 6.60 22.04 12.86
CA LYS A 266 5.84 23.22 13.31
C LYS A 266 4.33 23.12 13.06
N ALA A 267 3.86 22.09 12.36
CA ALA A 267 2.47 21.95 11.97
C ALA A 267 1.55 21.72 13.18
N ALA A 268 0.78 22.75 13.60
CA ALA A 268 -0.16 22.65 14.71
C ALA A 268 -1.27 21.60 14.48
N TRP A 269 -1.66 21.37 13.22
CA TRP A 269 -2.65 20.34 12.87
C TRP A 269 -2.18 18.91 13.15
N LEU A 270 -0.88 18.69 13.38
CA LEU A 270 -0.34 17.41 13.83
C LEU A 270 -0.39 17.22 15.35
N ASP A 271 -0.73 18.24 16.16
CA ASP A 271 -0.70 18.10 17.63
C ASP A 271 -1.70 17.03 18.13
N GLN A 272 -2.83 16.83 17.45
CA GLN A 272 -3.83 15.81 17.78
C GLN A 272 -3.46 14.39 17.31
N VAL A 273 -2.50 14.30 16.39
CA VAL A 273 -1.97 13.06 15.81
C VAL A 273 -0.45 13.07 15.90
N TRP A 274 0.07 13.49 17.07
CA TRP A 274 1.47 13.83 17.25
C TRP A 274 2.43 12.68 16.88
N LEU A 275 1.99 11.42 17.01
CA LEU A 275 2.79 10.26 16.61
C LEU A 275 3.11 10.27 15.11
N ASP A 276 2.14 10.70 14.28
CA ASP A 276 2.30 10.82 12.83
C ASP A 276 3.31 11.91 12.48
N ARG A 277 3.49 12.95 13.32
CA ARG A 277 4.54 13.96 13.11
C ARG A 277 5.92 13.32 13.01
N PHE A 278 6.25 12.44 13.95
CA PHE A 278 7.54 11.75 13.96
C PHE A 278 7.68 10.80 12.75
N ASN A 279 6.63 10.05 12.43
CA ASN A 279 6.62 9.16 11.26
C ASN A 279 6.85 9.93 9.95
N LEU A 280 6.11 11.02 9.73
CA LEU A 280 6.22 11.84 8.53
C LEU A 280 7.60 12.52 8.43
N MET A 281 8.12 13.08 9.53
CA MET A 281 9.48 13.65 9.55
C MET A 281 10.52 12.58 9.24
N HIS A 282 10.38 11.37 9.80
CA HIS A 282 11.29 10.27 9.52
C HIS A 282 11.28 9.86 8.04
N VAL A 283 10.11 9.80 7.40
CA VAL A 283 9.98 9.50 5.97
C VAL A 283 10.77 10.51 5.14
N VAL A 284 10.62 11.81 5.42
CA VAL A 284 11.33 12.86 4.66
C VAL A 284 12.84 12.79 4.88
N LEU A 285 13.28 12.52 6.10
CA LEU A 285 14.70 12.30 6.39
C LEU A 285 15.21 11.04 5.68
N ASN A 286 14.47 9.94 5.67
CA ASN A 286 14.88 8.73 4.97
C ASN A 286 15.05 8.97 3.46
N SER A 287 14.17 9.77 2.85
CA SER A 287 14.34 10.22 1.47
C SER A 287 15.68 10.94 1.25
N GLY A 288 16.11 11.78 2.21
CA GLY A 288 17.43 12.40 2.17
C GLY A 288 18.58 11.39 2.20
N ALA A 289 18.47 10.36 3.04
CA ALA A 289 19.46 9.29 3.12
C ALA A 289 19.54 8.47 1.81
N GLU A 290 18.39 8.21 1.18
CA GLU A 290 18.33 7.55 -0.12
C GLU A 290 18.99 8.38 -1.23
N LEU A 291 18.88 9.70 -1.18
CA LEU A 291 19.58 10.60 -2.10
C LEU A 291 21.10 10.58 -1.84
N GLU A 292 21.55 10.50 -0.58
CA GLU A 292 22.97 10.35 -0.27
C GLU A 292 23.55 9.04 -0.79
N ASN A 293 22.81 7.93 -0.68
CA ASN A 293 23.20 6.65 -1.26
C ASN A 293 23.33 6.69 -2.78
N LYS A 294 22.73 7.69 -3.44
CA LYS A 294 22.84 7.94 -4.89
C LYS A 294 23.94 8.96 -5.24
N GLY A 295 24.78 9.34 -4.28
CA GLY A 295 25.97 10.16 -4.49
C GLY A 295 25.82 11.64 -4.15
N LEU A 296 24.68 12.06 -3.60
CA LEU A 296 24.50 13.44 -3.12
C LEU A 296 25.03 13.61 -1.69
N VAL A 297 25.32 14.85 -1.30
CA VAL A 297 25.70 15.20 0.08
C VAL A 297 24.56 16.04 0.66
N ILE A 298 23.77 15.45 1.55
CA ILE A 298 22.55 16.08 2.12
C ILE A 298 22.77 16.45 3.58
N PHE A 299 23.18 15.48 4.40
CA PHE A 299 23.31 15.58 5.85
C PHE A 299 24.65 16.18 6.28
N THR A 300 24.97 17.35 5.73
CA THR A 300 26.12 18.14 6.17
C THR A 300 25.95 18.63 7.61
N PRO A 301 27.05 18.99 8.32
CA PRO A 301 26.96 19.64 9.62
C PRO A 301 26.07 20.90 9.59
N THR A 302 26.21 21.74 8.56
CA THR A 302 25.42 22.96 8.37
C THR A 302 23.93 22.65 8.18
N PHE A 303 23.58 21.60 7.43
CA PHE A 303 22.19 21.14 7.32
C PHE A 303 21.64 20.75 8.69
N SER A 304 22.39 19.95 9.47
CA SER A 304 21.97 19.50 10.80
C SER A 304 21.77 20.67 11.76
N GLU A 305 22.71 21.62 11.80
CA GLU A 305 22.64 22.80 12.66
C GLU A 305 21.44 23.69 12.32
N ASN A 306 21.22 23.98 11.03
CA ASN A 306 20.10 24.79 10.58
C ASN A 306 18.76 24.13 10.89
N LEU A 307 18.64 22.82 10.61
CA LEU A 307 17.41 22.09 10.87
C LEU A 307 17.08 22.04 12.37
N VAL A 308 18.07 21.76 13.22
CA VAL A 308 17.89 21.73 14.68
C VAL A 308 17.51 23.10 15.22
N LYS A 309 18.19 24.17 14.77
CA LYS A 309 17.88 25.56 15.13
C LYS A 309 16.45 25.95 14.80
N ASN A 310 15.93 25.47 13.67
CA ASN A 310 14.58 25.78 13.21
C ASN A 310 13.50 24.84 13.76
N THR A 311 13.87 23.78 14.49
CA THR A 311 12.95 22.78 15.01
C THR A 311 12.62 23.03 16.49
N PRO A 312 11.37 22.83 16.95
CA PRO A 312 11.02 22.92 18.36
C PRO A 312 11.93 22.06 19.28
N PRO A 313 12.34 22.56 20.46
CA PRO A 313 13.32 21.87 21.33
C PRO A 313 13.00 20.42 21.65
N TYR A 314 11.74 20.08 21.94
CA TYR A 314 11.32 18.72 22.28
C TYR A 314 11.49 17.70 21.13
N LEU A 315 11.63 18.17 19.88
CA LEU A 315 11.87 17.32 18.70
C LEU A 315 13.36 17.21 18.33
N GLN A 316 14.22 18.07 18.88
CA GLN A 316 15.64 18.11 18.52
C GLN A 316 16.35 16.77 18.80
N PRO A 317 16.14 16.08 19.94
CA PRO A 317 16.75 14.78 20.19
C PRO A 317 16.40 13.74 19.11
N PHE A 318 15.14 13.72 18.66
CA PHE A 318 14.68 12.86 17.58
C PHE A 318 15.34 13.20 16.24
N ILE A 319 15.43 14.49 15.88
CA ILE A 319 16.08 14.92 14.64
C ILE A 319 17.56 14.55 14.66
N LEU A 320 18.27 14.86 15.74
CA LEU A 320 19.69 14.57 15.89
C LEU A 320 19.98 13.07 15.78
N SER A 321 19.24 12.24 16.52
CA SER A 321 19.40 10.78 16.48
C SER A 321 18.99 10.19 15.13
N SER A 322 17.98 10.76 14.47
CA SER A 322 17.59 10.36 13.11
C SER A 322 18.68 10.65 12.08
N LEU A 323 19.24 11.86 12.10
CA LEU A 323 20.32 12.25 11.18
C LEU A 323 21.58 11.42 11.42
N ALA A 324 21.96 11.19 12.68
CA ALA A 324 23.09 10.34 13.02
C ALA A 324 22.88 8.91 12.53
N GLY A 325 21.70 8.31 12.80
CA GLY A 325 21.39 6.94 12.41
C GLY A 325 21.25 6.73 10.91
N LEU A 326 20.73 7.73 10.18
CA LEU A 326 20.57 7.69 8.72
C LEU A 326 21.86 8.00 7.95
N SER A 327 22.79 8.79 8.51
CA SER A 327 24.08 9.12 7.87
C SER A 327 25.22 8.16 8.25
N ALA A 328 25.05 7.37 9.31
CA ALA A 328 26.06 6.40 9.73
C ALA A 328 26.34 5.36 8.64
N LYS A 329 27.61 4.96 8.53
CA LYS A 329 28.06 3.82 7.74
C LYS A 329 28.61 2.77 8.72
N PRO A 330 28.71 1.49 8.34
CA PRO A 330 29.23 0.44 9.21
C PRO A 330 30.52 0.85 9.93
N GLU A 331 31.48 1.39 9.20
CA GLU A 331 32.79 1.85 9.67
C GLU A 331 32.78 3.12 10.52
N SER A 332 31.70 3.92 10.47
CA SER A 332 31.58 5.20 11.19
C SER A 332 30.57 5.18 12.34
N THR A 333 30.00 4.01 12.65
CA THR A 333 28.99 3.81 13.69
C THR A 333 29.41 4.39 15.04
N THR A 334 30.58 4.01 15.57
CA THR A 334 31.10 4.51 16.86
C THR A 334 31.30 6.03 16.86
N THR A 335 31.86 6.57 15.78
CA THR A 335 32.07 8.02 15.65
C THR A 335 30.75 8.78 15.67
N LYS A 336 29.75 8.33 14.90
CA LYS A 336 28.43 8.95 14.85
C LYS A 336 27.66 8.83 16.16
N TYR A 337 27.80 7.70 16.85
CA TYR A 337 27.26 7.50 18.18
C TYR A 337 27.85 8.52 19.18
N ASN A 338 29.18 8.65 19.23
CA ASN A 338 29.84 9.58 20.15
C ASN A 338 29.48 11.05 19.86
N GLU A 339 29.45 11.44 18.57
CA GLU A 339 28.97 12.77 18.15
C GLU A 339 27.53 13.03 18.62
N LEU A 340 26.64 12.05 18.47
CA LEU A 340 25.25 12.16 18.90
C LEU A 340 25.15 12.35 20.41
N MET A 341 25.84 11.52 21.20
CA MET A 341 25.79 11.56 22.67
C MET A 341 26.31 12.88 23.24
N GLN A 342 27.35 13.44 22.64
CA GLN A 342 27.83 14.78 22.99
C GLN A 342 26.76 15.85 22.71
N ARG A 343 26.05 15.76 21.58
CA ARG A 343 25.04 16.76 21.18
C ARG A 343 23.71 16.64 21.93
N THR A 344 23.36 15.45 22.42
CA THR A 344 22.09 15.21 23.12
C THR A 344 22.25 15.13 24.63
N GLY A 345 23.47 15.29 25.16
CA GLY A 345 23.75 15.22 26.59
C GLY A 345 23.53 13.82 27.16
N ASN A 346 23.96 12.78 26.44
CA ASN A 346 23.79 11.36 26.81
C ASN A 346 22.32 10.94 27.01
N ASN A 347 21.42 11.42 26.14
CA ASN A 347 20.01 11.08 26.20
C ASN A 347 19.75 9.62 25.72
N GLU A 348 19.30 8.76 26.64
CA GLU A 348 19.05 7.32 26.37
C GLU A 348 18.01 7.07 25.25
N THR A 349 17.00 7.94 25.12
CA THR A 349 15.99 7.84 24.05
C THR A 349 16.63 8.07 22.67
N SER A 350 17.54 9.04 22.58
CA SER A 350 18.34 9.31 21.37
C SER A 350 19.28 8.16 21.04
N GLU A 351 19.94 7.60 22.06
CA GLU A 351 20.82 6.43 21.93
C GLU A 351 20.06 5.24 21.33
N ALA A 352 18.94 4.87 21.96
CA ALA A 352 18.15 3.73 21.51
C ALA A 352 17.55 3.96 20.12
N TRP A 353 17.10 5.16 19.78
CA TRP A 353 16.60 5.46 18.43
C TRP A 353 17.70 5.35 17.37
N PHE A 354 18.91 5.85 17.66
CA PHE A 354 20.05 5.72 16.76
C PHE A 354 20.34 4.27 16.41
N PHE A 355 20.46 3.39 17.40
CA PHE A 355 20.75 1.97 17.16
C PHE A 355 19.58 1.25 16.48
N VAL A 356 18.33 1.59 16.81
CA VAL A 356 17.15 1.07 16.09
C VAL A 356 17.19 1.45 14.61
N LEU A 357 17.63 2.66 14.26
CA LEU A 357 17.76 3.07 12.86
C LEU A 357 18.87 2.31 12.14
N LEU A 358 20.00 2.05 12.79
CA LEU A 358 21.04 1.20 12.22
C LEU A 358 20.50 -0.19 11.91
N VAL A 359 19.75 -0.79 12.85
CA VAL A 359 19.07 -2.06 12.63
C VAL A 359 18.13 -1.97 11.43
N LYS A 360 17.23 -0.98 11.38
CA LYS A 360 16.29 -0.78 10.26
C LYS A 360 16.98 -0.59 8.89
N ARG A 361 18.22 -0.12 8.87
CA ARG A 361 19.04 0.03 7.67
C ARG A 361 19.86 -1.21 7.30
N GLY A 362 19.77 -2.28 8.10
CA GLY A 362 20.48 -3.54 7.88
C GLY A 362 21.83 -3.65 8.60
N PHE A 363 22.27 -2.64 9.34
CA PHE A 363 23.53 -2.63 10.10
C PHE A 363 23.37 -3.27 11.49
N CYS A 364 22.79 -4.47 11.51
CA CYS A 364 22.32 -5.11 12.74
C CYS A 364 23.48 -5.57 13.64
N ASN A 365 24.54 -6.11 13.03
CA ASN A 365 25.71 -6.59 13.77
C ASN A 365 26.46 -5.41 14.39
N GLU A 366 26.67 -4.35 13.62
CA GLU A 366 27.32 -3.12 14.07
C GLU A 366 26.56 -2.49 15.23
N ALA A 367 25.22 -2.41 15.12
CA ALA A 367 24.37 -1.88 16.17
C ALA A 367 24.48 -2.68 17.48
N LEU A 368 24.41 -4.02 17.40
CA LEU A 368 24.51 -4.87 18.59
C LEU A 368 25.91 -4.88 19.21
N LEU A 369 26.97 -4.97 18.39
CA LEU A 369 28.35 -4.96 18.86
C LEU A 369 28.71 -3.66 19.57
N GLU A 370 28.24 -2.53 19.05
CA GLU A 370 28.47 -1.24 19.67
C GLU A 370 27.62 -1.08 20.94
N ALA A 371 26.34 -1.42 20.89
CA ALA A 371 25.45 -1.36 22.05
C ALA A 371 25.92 -2.24 23.22
N ALA A 372 26.56 -3.38 22.94
CA ALA A 372 27.07 -4.29 23.96
C ALA A 372 28.24 -3.70 24.79
N LYS A 373 28.90 -2.65 24.29
CA LYS A 373 30.00 -1.97 25.00
C LYS A 373 29.49 -0.93 26.01
N LEU A 374 28.20 -0.62 25.98
CA LEU A 374 27.62 0.51 26.71
C LEU A 374 27.15 0.11 28.11
N PRO A 375 27.16 1.04 29.09
CA PRO A 375 26.68 0.76 30.45
C PRO A 375 25.23 0.26 30.53
N HIS A 376 24.38 0.69 29.58
CA HIS A 376 22.96 0.35 29.53
C HIS A 376 22.64 -0.83 28.58
N ALA A 377 23.65 -1.61 28.19
CA ALA A 377 23.51 -2.73 27.25
C ALA A 377 22.38 -3.71 27.64
N ALA A 378 22.19 -3.98 28.94
CA ALA A 378 21.15 -4.88 29.43
C ALA A 378 19.71 -4.45 29.05
N ALA A 379 19.45 -3.14 28.98
CA ALA A 379 18.15 -2.61 28.57
C ALA A 379 18.04 -2.42 27.05
N LEU A 380 19.15 -2.07 26.41
CA LEU A 380 19.21 -1.74 24.98
C LEU A 380 19.23 -2.99 24.08
N LEU A 381 20.03 -4.00 24.41
CA LEU A 381 20.19 -5.20 23.57
C LEU A 381 18.88 -5.95 23.31
N PRO A 382 17.98 -6.18 24.29
CA PRO A 382 16.68 -6.80 24.01
C PRO A 382 15.88 -6.01 22.98
N ARG A 383 15.89 -4.67 23.06
CA ARG A 383 15.18 -3.81 22.09
C ARG A 383 15.78 -3.95 20.68
N LEU A 384 17.09 -4.00 20.55
CA LEU A 384 17.75 -4.16 19.25
C LEU A 384 17.53 -5.54 18.65
N ARG A 385 17.53 -6.60 19.48
CA ARG A 385 17.16 -7.95 19.05
C ARG A 385 15.72 -8.01 18.56
N ARG A 386 14.77 -7.39 19.27
CA ARG A 386 13.38 -7.22 18.82
C ARG A 386 13.30 -6.49 17.48
N ALA A 387 14.02 -5.37 17.36
CA ALA A 387 14.07 -4.60 16.12
C ALA A 387 14.56 -5.45 14.95
N TRP A 388 15.60 -6.25 15.15
CA TRP A 388 16.17 -7.09 14.11
C TRP A 388 15.19 -8.21 13.73
N ILE A 389 14.68 -8.97 14.70
CA ILE A 389 13.75 -10.07 14.46
C ILE A 389 12.48 -9.60 13.73
N CYS A 390 11.95 -8.43 14.09
CA CYS A 390 10.74 -7.89 13.47
C CYS A 390 10.99 -7.25 12.09
N THR A 391 12.20 -6.76 11.80
CA THR A 391 12.50 -6.06 10.53
C THR A 391 13.13 -6.99 9.49
N PHE A 392 14.03 -7.88 9.90
CA PHE A 392 14.74 -8.82 9.03
C PHE A 392 14.73 -10.23 9.64
N PRO A 393 13.54 -10.88 9.74
CA PRO A 393 13.40 -12.18 10.41
C PRO A 393 14.35 -13.25 9.84
N ASP A 394 14.57 -13.25 8.52
CA ASP A 394 15.39 -14.26 7.83
C ASP A 394 16.88 -14.20 8.20
N THR A 395 17.39 -13.01 8.51
CA THR A 395 18.79 -12.83 8.95
C THR A 395 18.91 -12.91 10.45
N ALA A 396 17.91 -12.39 11.19
CA ALA A 396 17.87 -12.41 12.64
C ALA A 396 17.92 -13.84 13.20
N CYS A 397 17.10 -14.76 12.69
CA CYS A 397 16.99 -16.12 13.22
C CYS A 397 18.24 -17.00 12.94
N LYS A 398 19.20 -16.50 12.15
CA LYS A 398 20.51 -17.15 11.96
C LYS A 398 21.52 -16.77 13.05
N VAL A 399 21.29 -15.64 13.73
CA VAL A 399 22.24 -15.04 14.66
C VAL A 399 21.68 -15.00 16.08
N ILE A 400 20.43 -14.57 16.23
CA ILE A 400 19.74 -14.48 17.51
C ILE A 400 19.09 -15.82 17.81
N LYS A 401 19.50 -16.45 18.91
CA LYS A 401 18.93 -17.71 19.38
C LYS A 401 17.77 -17.46 20.34
N PRO A 402 16.87 -18.43 20.56
CA PRO A 402 15.81 -18.30 21.56
C PRO A 402 16.35 -17.94 22.96
N GLU A 403 17.52 -18.46 23.34
CA GLU A 403 18.14 -18.18 24.65
C GLU A 403 18.54 -16.70 24.80
N ASP A 404 18.87 -16.01 23.70
CA ASP A 404 19.14 -14.57 23.70
C ASP A 404 17.89 -13.72 24.01
N MET A 405 16.71 -14.33 23.92
CA MET A 405 15.41 -13.71 24.18
C MET A 405 14.78 -14.22 25.48
N GLN A 406 15.55 -14.85 26.38
CA GLN A 406 15.03 -15.41 27.62
C GLN A 406 14.19 -14.39 28.41
N GLY A 407 12.96 -14.77 28.75
CA GLY A 407 12.01 -13.91 29.47
C GLY A 407 11.16 -13.01 28.56
N ASP A 408 11.47 -12.96 27.26
CA ASP A 408 10.64 -12.37 26.21
C ASP A 408 10.07 -13.50 25.33
N VAL A 409 8.94 -14.06 25.75
CA VAL A 409 8.35 -15.25 25.11
C VAL A 409 7.95 -15.01 23.65
N ILE A 410 7.58 -13.78 23.26
CA ILE A 410 7.35 -13.43 21.86
C ILE A 410 8.68 -13.48 21.09
N GLY A 411 9.73 -12.91 21.67
CA GLY A 411 11.08 -12.95 21.12
C GLY A 411 11.58 -14.36 20.90
N GLU A 412 11.40 -15.24 21.90
CA GLU A 412 11.74 -16.66 21.82
C GLU A 412 11.03 -17.34 20.64
N LEU A 413 9.70 -17.14 20.51
CA LEU A 413 8.91 -17.68 19.40
C LEU A 413 9.41 -17.18 18.05
N LEU A 414 9.63 -15.87 17.92
CA LEU A 414 10.03 -15.30 16.64
C LEU A 414 11.44 -15.77 16.24
N ALA A 415 12.38 -15.86 17.20
CA ALA A 415 13.75 -16.34 17.02
C ALA A 415 13.86 -17.81 16.57
N MET A 416 12.82 -18.62 16.72
CA MET A 416 12.79 -19.99 16.18
C MET A 416 12.93 -20.06 14.65
N GLY A 417 12.60 -18.97 13.94
CA GLY A 417 12.78 -18.85 12.49
C GLY A 417 11.71 -19.52 11.64
N THR A 418 11.53 -20.83 11.75
CA THR A 418 10.62 -21.59 10.87
C THR A 418 9.27 -21.92 11.53
N PRO A 419 8.18 -22.08 10.75
CA PRO A 419 6.88 -22.50 11.28
C PRO A 419 6.92 -23.81 12.08
N GLU A 420 7.75 -24.77 11.68
CA GLU A 420 7.88 -26.09 12.35
C GLU A 420 8.50 -25.95 13.74
N LYS A 421 9.59 -25.20 13.87
CA LYS A 421 10.23 -24.95 15.17
C LYS A 421 9.34 -24.14 16.09
N ARG A 422 8.57 -23.20 15.52
CA ARG A 422 7.55 -22.44 16.29
C ARG A 422 6.42 -23.34 16.75
N ALA A 423 5.97 -24.28 15.92
CA ALA A 423 4.96 -25.27 16.28
C ALA A 423 5.44 -26.15 17.46
N GLU A 424 6.68 -26.65 17.41
CA GLU A 424 7.29 -27.41 18.50
C GLU A 424 7.38 -26.59 19.79
N PHE A 425 7.82 -25.34 19.69
CA PHE A 425 7.86 -24.42 20.82
C PHE A 425 6.48 -24.21 21.44
N LEU A 426 5.44 -23.97 20.62
CA LEU A 426 4.07 -23.80 21.12
C LEU A 426 3.53 -25.08 21.74
N ALA A 427 3.78 -26.24 21.15
CA ALA A 427 3.38 -27.54 21.69
C ALA A 427 3.97 -27.77 23.09
N VAL A 428 5.25 -27.41 23.30
CA VAL A 428 5.88 -27.48 24.63
C VAL A 428 5.27 -26.44 25.59
N ARG A 429 5.20 -25.17 25.17
CA ARG A 429 4.73 -24.06 26.03
C ARG A 429 3.27 -24.18 26.45
N THR A 430 2.44 -24.87 25.67
CA THR A 430 1.02 -25.10 25.96
C THR A 430 0.76 -26.46 26.60
N ASN A 431 1.80 -27.24 26.91
CA ASN A 431 1.69 -28.62 27.39
C ASN A 431 0.78 -29.47 26.49
N GLN A 432 1.09 -29.49 25.19
CA GLN A 432 0.33 -30.16 24.14
C GLN A 432 -1.13 -29.71 24.10
N GLY A 433 -1.34 -28.40 24.16
CA GLY A 433 -2.65 -27.76 24.06
C GLY A 433 -3.54 -27.84 25.31
N LYS A 434 -3.00 -28.31 26.44
CA LYS A 434 -3.70 -28.28 27.74
C LYS A 434 -3.81 -26.87 28.33
N GLN A 435 -2.94 -25.96 27.91
CA GLN A 435 -2.92 -24.55 28.30
C GLN A 435 -3.06 -23.65 27.07
N GLY A 436 -3.56 -22.43 27.26
CA GLY A 436 -3.54 -21.41 26.20
C GLY A 436 -2.12 -20.95 25.88
N VAL A 437 -1.96 -20.20 24.78
CA VAL A 437 -0.68 -19.55 24.50
C VAL A 437 -0.31 -18.55 25.62
N PRO A 438 0.98 -18.28 25.84
CA PRO A 438 1.42 -17.28 26.82
C PRO A 438 0.69 -15.95 26.64
N GLY A 439 0.19 -15.36 27.73
CA GLY A 439 -0.67 -14.17 27.66
C GLY A 439 -0.04 -12.98 26.94
N ALA A 440 1.28 -12.82 27.05
CA ALA A 440 2.03 -11.81 26.30
C ALA A 440 1.84 -11.90 24.78
N MET A 441 1.58 -13.09 24.22
CA MET A 441 1.35 -13.31 22.78
C MET A 441 -0.08 -13.04 22.33
N TRP A 442 -1.06 -13.09 23.23
CA TRP A 442 -2.47 -13.04 22.85
C TRP A 442 -3.24 -12.06 23.71
N ALA A 443 -3.70 -12.52 24.88
CA ALA A 443 -4.26 -11.66 25.89
C ALA A 443 -3.76 -12.09 27.27
N GLY A 444 -3.41 -11.12 28.12
CA GLY A 444 -2.98 -11.35 29.49
C GLY A 444 -4.10 -12.04 30.28
N VAL A 445 -4.02 -13.36 30.40
CA VAL A 445 -4.77 -14.09 31.42
C VAL A 445 -4.10 -13.76 32.76
N GLY A 446 -4.89 -13.40 33.78
CA GLY A 446 -4.41 -13.44 35.16
C GLY A 446 -3.60 -14.73 35.35
N THR A 447 -2.43 -14.60 35.97
CA THR A 447 -1.49 -15.70 36.17
C THR A 447 -2.18 -16.94 36.74
N ASP A 448 -1.62 -18.13 36.50
CA ASP A 448 -2.10 -19.46 36.97
C ASP A 448 -2.47 -19.54 38.47
N THR A 449 -2.16 -18.51 39.26
CA THR A 449 -2.48 -18.34 40.69
C THR A 449 -3.76 -17.57 41.00
N GLU A 450 -4.44 -16.95 40.04
CA GLU A 450 -5.73 -16.29 40.28
C GLU A 450 -6.88 -17.24 39.96
N SER A 451 -7.58 -17.73 41.00
CA SER A 451 -8.62 -18.75 40.95
C SER A 451 -9.91 -18.36 40.18
N GLU A 452 -9.89 -17.25 39.47
CA GLU A 452 -10.97 -16.79 38.60
C GLU A 452 -10.42 -16.42 37.22
N GLY A 453 -10.15 -17.43 36.38
CA GLY A 453 -9.77 -17.20 34.98
C GLY A 453 -10.76 -16.29 34.25
N VAL A 454 -10.32 -15.59 33.18
CA VAL A 454 -11.00 -14.66 32.25
C VAL A 454 -12.36 -14.02 32.65
N ARG A 455 -13.35 -14.79 33.08
CA ARG A 455 -14.56 -14.28 33.75
C ARG A 455 -14.27 -13.45 35.00
N GLY A 456 -13.29 -13.85 35.82
CA GLY A 456 -12.85 -13.06 36.99
C GLY A 456 -12.19 -11.75 36.59
N PHE A 457 -11.44 -11.73 35.48
CA PHE A 457 -10.83 -10.53 34.91
C PHE A 457 -11.86 -9.51 34.40
N TRP A 458 -12.85 -9.95 33.62
CA TRP A 458 -13.93 -9.05 33.20
C TRP A 458 -14.78 -8.60 34.39
N GLN A 459 -14.96 -9.46 35.39
CA GLN A 459 -15.61 -9.07 36.64
C GLN A 459 -14.75 -8.09 37.44
N SER A 460 -13.42 -8.21 37.53
CA SER A 460 -12.56 -7.29 38.29
C SER A 460 -12.39 -5.92 37.64
N LEU A 461 -12.43 -5.85 36.30
CA LEU A 461 -12.52 -4.61 35.54
C LEU A 461 -13.84 -3.86 35.79
N THR A 462 -14.94 -4.58 36.03
CA THR A 462 -16.29 -3.99 36.14
C THR A 462 -16.89 -4.00 37.55
N ALA A 463 -16.26 -4.68 38.52
CA ALA A 463 -16.75 -4.83 39.90
C ALA A 463 -16.46 -3.60 40.78
N HIS A 464 -15.56 -2.72 40.36
CA HIS A 464 -15.22 -1.50 41.08
C HIS A 464 -15.71 -0.28 40.29
N ARG A 465 -15.93 0.87 40.94
CA ARG A 465 -16.30 2.15 40.32
C ARG A 465 -15.16 2.73 39.45
N LYS A 466 -14.60 1.94 38.55
CA LYS A 466 -13.59 2.34 37.57
C LYS A 466 -14.31 3.12 36.46
N THR A 467 -13.71 4.22 36.07
CA THR A 467 -14.09 4.98 34.88
C THR A 467 -13.81 4.16 33.62
N TYR A 468 -14.46 4.52 32.52
CA TYR A 468 -14.24 3.89 31.22
C TYR A 468 -12.75 3.96 30.80
N ASP A 469 -12.08 5.08 31.06
CA ASP A 469 -10.65 5.25 30.74
C ASP A 469 -9.75 4.35 31.61
N GLU A 470 -10.08 4.13 32.88
CA GLU A 470 -9.34 3.22 33.76
C GLU A 470 -9.44 1.77 33.28
N ILE A 471 -10.64 1.33 32.86
CA ILE A 471 -10.85 -0.01 32.29
C ILE A 471 -9.99 -0.22 31.04
N ILE A 472 -9.91 0.80 30.18
CA ILE A 472 -9.11 0.74 28.94
C ILE A 472 -7.62 0.71 29.27
N LEU A 473 -7.14 1.56 30.17
CA LEU A 473 -5.74 1.60 30.56
C LEU A 473 -5.29 0.29 31.19
N GLU A 474 -6.11 -0.29 32.06
CA GLU A 474 -5.85 -1.60 32.66
C GLU A 474 -5.82 -2.71 31.60
N TYR A 475 -6.77 -2.72 30.66
CA TYR A 475 -6.75 -3.65 29.53
C TYR A 475 -5.45 -3.51 28.72
N LEU A 476 -5.02 -2.30 28.39
CA LEU A 476 -3.83 -2.07 27.57
C LEU A 476 -2.52 -2.35 28.30
N ASN A 477 -2.48 -2.16 29.62
CA ASN A 477 -1.34 -2.55 30.44
C ASN A 477 -1.14 -4.07 30.44
N LEU A 478 -2.23 -4.84 30.43
CA LEU A 478 -2.20 -6.30 30.38
C LEU A 478 -2.06 -6.85 28.95
N ASN A 479 -2.37 -6.04 27.94
CA ASN A 479 -2.35 -6.42 26.54
C ASN A 479 -1.49 -5.44 25.71
N PRO A 480 -0.16 -5.41 25.95
CA PRO A 480 0.74 -4.41 25.37
C PRO A 480 0.87 -4.47 23.84
N LEU A 481 0.38 -5.55 23.21
CA LEU A 481 0.33 -5.73 21.76
C LEU A 481 -0.62 -4.76 21.05
N TYR A 482 -1.63 -4.23 21.75
CA TYR A 482 -2.55 -3.22 21.22
C TYR A 482 -2.02 -1.81 21.43
N SER A 483 -0.70 -1.64 21.31
CA SER A 483 0.01 -0.41 21.64
C SER A 483 -0.79 0.82 21.20
N SER A 484 -1.27 1.57 22.17
CA SER A 484 -1.91 2.85 21.96
C SER A 484 -1.11 3.93 22.64
N PHE A 485 -1.34 5.16 22.22
CA PHE A 485 -0.73 6.33 22.83
C PHE A 485 -1.82 7.32 23.21
N GLN A 486 -1.55 8.07 24.26
CA GLN A 486 -2.45 9.11 24.72
C GLN A 486 -2.30 10.34 23.83
N ARG A 487 -3.42 10.89 23.34
CA ARG A 487 -3.38 12.12 22.52
C ARG A 487 -2.88 13.32 23.31
N ASN A 488 -3.07 13.31 24.63
CA ASN A 488 -2.63 14.35 25.56
C ASN A 488 -1.24 14.07 26.18
N THR A 489 -0.43 13.17 25.61
CA THR A 489 0.99 13.01 26.00
C THR A 489 1.72 14.35 25.87
N ARG A 490 2.43 14.75 26.93
CA ARG A 490 3.20 16.01 26.98
C ARG A 490 4.27 16.01 25.89
N LYS A 491 4.52 17.16 25.26
CA LYS A 491 5.43 17.27 24.10
C LYS A 491 6.82 16.70 24.39
N GLU A 492 7.29 16.88 25.61
CA GLU A 492 8.59 16.42 26.10
C GLU A 492 8.68 14.88 26.21
N GLU A 493 7.55 14.20 26.42
CA GLU A 493 7.45 12.73 26.55
C GLU A 493 7.14 12.04 25.21
N GLN A 494 6.72 12.80 24.19
CA GLN A 494 6.28 12.25 22.90
C GLN A 494 7.36 11.43 22.19
N PHE A 495 8.64 11.83 22.28
CA PHE A 495 9.71 11.07 21.64
C PHE A 495 9.93 9.70 22.30
N GLU A 496 9.83 9.62 23.63
CA GLU A 496 9.93 8.35 24.36
C GLU A 496 8.78 7.40 23.98
N VAL A 497 7.55 7.92 23.92
CA VAL A 497 6.38 7.13 23.51
C VAL A 497 6.51 6.73 22.03
N HIS A 498 6.99 7.62 21.16
CA HIS A 498 7.27 7.29 19.77
C HIS A 498 8.30 6.15 19.67
N LEU A 499 9.38 6.20 20.44
CA LEU A 499 10.40 5.16 20.49
C LEU A 499 9.84 3.84 21.02
N ALA A 500 8.97 3.87 22.03
CA ALA A 500 8.31 2.67 22.53
C ALA A 500 7.43 2.00 21.46
N VAL A 501 6.71 2.79 20.67
CA VAL A 501 5.72 2.34 19.68
C VAL A 501 6.33 1.99 18.31
N ASN A 502 7.34 2.73 17.85
CA ASN A 502 7.93 2.60 16.50
C ASN A 502 9.41 2.17 16.53
N GLY A 503 10.04 2.13 17.70
CA GLY A 503 11.41 1.67 17.89
C GLY A 503 11.52 0.38 18.68
N PHE A 504 10.51 -0.49 18.56
CA PHE A 504 10.53 -1.86 19.09
C PHE A 504 10.71 -1.94 20.62
N GLY A 505 10.27 -0.90 21.34
CA GLY A 505 10.07 -0.97 22.78
C GLY A 505 9.03 -2.04 23.15
N ARG A 506 8.03 -2.24 22.28
CA ARG A 506 6.99 -3.27 22.39
C ARG A 506 6.80 -3.97 21.04
N TYR A 507 6.24 -5.19 21.06
CA TYR A 507 5.75 -5.85 19.85
C TYR A 507 4.41 -5.27 19.42
N ARG A 508 4.12 -5.45 18.14
CA ARG A 508 2.81 -5.19 17.56
C ARG A 508 2.15 -6.50 17.18
N TYR A 509 0.85 -6.61 17.40
CA TYR A 509 0.14 -7.86 17.11
C TYR A 509 0.27 -8.27 15.64
N GLU A 510 0.35 -7.32 14.70
CA GLU A 510 0.47 -7.62 13.27
C GLU A 510 1.72 -8.45 12.95
N VAL A 511 2.82 -8.24 13.68
CA VAL A 511 4.07 -9.01 13.51
C VAL A 511 3.96 -10.39 14.15
N VAL A 512 3.30 -10.47 15.32
CA VAL A 512 3.19 -11.70 16.10
C VAL A 512 2.19 -12.68 15.48
N ASP A 513 1.04 -12.18 15.02
CA ASP A 513 -0.08 -12.99 14.57
C ASP A 513 0.24 -13.81 13.32
N ASN A 514 1.06 -13.28 12.41
CA ASN A 514 1.48 -14.04 11.23
C ASN A 514 2.39 -15.23 11.62
N ALA A 515 3.37 -15.00 12.51
CA ALA A 515 4.23 -16.07 13.01
C ALA A 515 3.44 -17.11 13.84
N LEU A 516 2.47 -16.64 14.63
CA LEU A 516 1.58 -17.49 15.41
C LEU A 516 0.66 -18.33 14.52
N LEU A 517 0.07 -17.74 13.47
CA LEU A 517 -0.74 -18.45 12.48
C LEU A 517 0.06 -19.56 11.80
N GLY A 518 1.24 -19.24 11.27
CA GLY A 518 2.09 -20.23 10.60
C GLY A 518 2.44 -21.42 11.51
N ALA A 519 2.75 -21.14 12.79
CA ALA A 519 3.04 -22.16 13.78
C ALA A 519 1.82 -23.05 14.07
N LEU A 520 0.64 -22.45 14.26
CA LEU A 520 -0.59 -23.18 14.55
C LEU A 520 -1.07 -24.01 13.35
N VAL A 521 -0.98 -23.50 12.13
CA VAL A 521 -1.29 -24.26 10.90
C VAL A 521 -0.37 -25.47 10.78
N THR A 522 0.94 -25.27 10.94
CA THR A 522 1.94 -26.34 10.86
C THR A 522 1.75 -27.39 11.95
N TRP A 523 1.39 -26.97 13.17
CA TRP A 523 1.08 -27.90 14.25
C TRP A 523 -0.20 -28.69 13.95
N ALA A 524 -1.23 -28.02 13.45
CA ALA A 524 -2.54 -28.61 13.17
C ALA A 524 -2.50 -29.67 12.05
N GLU A 525 -1.53 -29.58 11.13
CA GLU A 525 -1.28 -30.61 10.12
C GLU A 525 -0.76 -31.92 10.72
N LYS A 526 -0.08 -31.85 11.88
CA LYS A 526 0.37 -33.03 12.63
C LYS A 526 -0.69 -33.50 13.62
N GLU A 527 -1.22 -32.56 14.42
CA GLU A 527 -2.14 -32.82 15.52
C GLU A 527 -3.18 -31.70 15.64
N GLN A 528 -4.38 -31.90 15.08
CA GLN A 528 -5.45 -30.89 15.08
C GLN A 528 -6.03 -30.63 16.49
N THR A 529 -6.21 -31.69 17.30
CA THR A 529 -6.90 -31.58 18.60
C THR A 529 -6.24 -30.63 19.60
N PRO A 530 -4.91 -30.68 19.82
CA PRO A 530 -4.23 -29.70 20.67
C PRO A 530 -4.40 -28.25 20.18
N VAL A 531 -4.29 -28.03 18.86
CA VAL A 531 -4.46 -26.70 18.27
C VAL A 531 -5.88 -26.17 18.48
N HIS A 532 -6.89 -27.03 18.30
CA HIS A 532 -8.27 -26.70 18.57
C HIS A 532 -8.45 -26.20 20.02
N SER A 533 -7.94 -26.94 21.00
CA SER A 533 -8.01 -26.56 22.42
C SER A 533 -7.31 -25.22 22.72
N VAL A 534 -6.14 -24.99 22.11
CA VAL A 534 -5.40 -23.72 22.26
C VAL A 534 -6.20 -22.55 21.70
N LEU A 535 -6.77 -22.69 20.50
CA LEU A 535 -7.56 -21.64 19.86
C LEU A 535 -8.85 -21.35 20.63
N GLN A 536 -9.50 -22.36 21.21
CA GLN A 536 -10.64 -22.16 22.11
C GLN A 536 -10.25 -21.39 23.37
N ALA A 537 -9.12 -21.72 23.99
CA ALA A 537 -8.60 -20.98 25.13
C ALA A 537 -8.29 -19.51 24.76
N MET A 538 -7.66 -19.29 23.60
CA MET A 538 -7.38 -17.96 23.04
C MET A 538 -8.67 -17.16 22.80
N TRP A 539 -9.70 -17.78 22.23
CA TRP A 539 -10.99 -17.13 22.02
C TRP A 539 -11.63 -16.71 23.34
N ASN A 540 -11.67 -17.62 24.31
CA ASN A 540 -12.22 -17.34 25.62
C ASN A 540 -11.49 -16.18 26.31
N ALA A 541 -10.17 -16.08 26.16
CA ALA A 541 -9.34 -15.01 26.74
C ALA A 541 -9.60 -13.61 26.17
N ILE A 542 -9.93 -13.51 24.87
CA ILE A 542 -9.95 -12.22 24.17
C ILE A 542 -11.35 -11.73 23.79
N ARG A 543 -12.36 -12.59 23.90
CA ARG A 543 -13.74 -12.28 23.51
C ARG A 543 -14.18 -10.94 24.11
N PRO A 544 -14.47 -9.90 23.29
CA PRO A 544 -14.68 -8.56 23.80
C PRO A 544 -16.05 -8.44 24.48
N ASN A 545 -16.08 -7.73 25.60
CA ASN A 545 -17.32 -7.31 26.26
C ASN A 545 -17.86 -6.00 25.64
N ASP A 546 -19.02 -5.54 26.12
CA ASP A 546 -19.66 -4.33 25.61
C ASP A 546 -18.80 -3.07 25.80
N ASP A 547 -17.95 -3.00 26.83
CA ASP A 547 -17.06 -1.85 27.06
C ASP A 547 -15.93 -1.78 26.03
N ILE A 548 -15.30 -2.92 25.67
CA ILE A 548 -14.28 -2.94 24.62
C ILE A 548 -14.88 -2.71 23.23
N LEU A 549 -16.09 -3.21 22.96
CA LEU A 549 -16.77 -3.02 21.68
C LEU A 549 -17.06 -1.55 21.34
N ARG A 550 -17.12 -0.68 22.36
CA ARG A 550 -17.26 0.78 22.22
C ARG A 550 -16.02 1.46 21.63
N LEU A 551 -14.84 0.86 21.77
CA LEU A 551 -13.60 1.38 21.20
C LEU A 551 -13.38 0.82 19.80
N ASP A 552 -13.70 1.62 18.77
CA ASP A 552 -13.56 1.19 17.37
C ASP A 552 -12.18 0.63 17.05
N TRP A 553 -11.10 1.32 17.44
CA TRP A 553 -9.73 0.91 17.12
C TRP A 553 -9.35 -0.41 17.80
N LEU A 554 -9.70 -0.58 19.08
CA LEU A 554 -9.35 -1.77 19.86
C LEU A 554 -10.21 -2.97 19.46
N ARG A 555 -11.52 -2.75 19.28
CA ARG A 555 -12.44 -3.73 18.69
C ARG A 555 -11.89 -4.23 17.35
N ASN A 556 -11.57 -3.31 16.44
CA ASN A 556 -11.09 -3.68 15.10
C ASN A 556 -9.76 -4.43 15.18
N ALA A 557 -8.86 -4.06 16.09
CA ALA A 557 -7.62 -4.81 16.33
C ALA A 557 -7.95 -6.24 16.80
N ILE A 558 -8.73 -6.43 17.86
CA ILE A 558 -9.11 -7.76 18.37
C ILE A 558 -9.75 -8.62 17.27
N LEU A 559 -10.72 -8.07 16.53
CA LEU A 559 -11.35 -8.80 15.44
C LEU A 559 -10.33 -9.18 14.36
N SER A 560 -9.44 -8.27 13.96
CA SER A 560 -8.38 -8.54 12.99
C SER A 560 -7.45 -9.69 13.42
N ARG A 561 -7.10 -9.76 14.71
CA ARG A 561 -6.29 -10.85 15.25
C ARG A 561 -7.01 -12.19 15.15
N CYS A 562 -8.27 -12.25 15.58
CA CYS A 562 -9.07 -13.47 15.47
C CYS A 562 -9.21 -13.92 14.00
N LEU A 563 -9.45 -12.97 13.09
CA LEU A 563 -9.52 -13.24 11.65
C LEU A 563 -8.23 -13.84 11.11
N THR A 564 -7.08 -13.32 11.55
CA THR A 564 -5.78 -13.81 11.10
C THR A 564 -5.50 -15.19 11.67
N VAL A 565 -5.54 -15.34 13.00
CA VAL A 565 -5.00 -16.52 13.68
C VAL A 565 -5.96 -17.71 13.69
N PHE A 566 -7.28 -17.48 13.77
CA PHE A 566 -8.23 -18.59 13.88
C PHE A 566 -8.42 -19.36 12.57
N GLY A 567 -7.90 -18.83 11.46
CA GLY A 567 -7.80 -19.60 10.21
C GLY A 567 -7.00 -20.91 10.34
N ALA A 568 -6.21 -21.09 11.40
CA ALA A 568 -5.53 -22.36 11.69
C ALA A 568 -6.51 -23.53 11.95
N ASP A 569 -7.72 -23.27 12.47
CA ASP A 569 -8.75 -24.28 12.73
C ASP A 569 -10.13 -23.77 12.26
N GLN A 570 -10.67 -24.45 11.23
CA GLN A 570 -11.95 -24.05 10.63
C GLN A 570 -13.12 -24.14 11.62
N ASP A 571 -13.12 -25.12 12.52
CA ASP A 571 -14.21 -25.32 13.46
C ASP A 571 -14.23 -24.22 14.52
N VAL A 572 -13.07 -23.83 15.07
CA VAL A 572 -13.01 -22.68 15.99
C VAL A 572 -13.37 -21.38 15.28
N LEU A 573 -12.88 -21.18 14.04
CA LEU A 573 -13.24 -20.02 13.25
C LEU A 573 -14.76 -19.91 13.06
N PHE A 574 -15.42 -21.00 12.64
CA PHE A 574 -16.83 -20.96 12.25
C PHE A 574 -17.80 -21.13 13.40
N ASN A 575 -17.55 -22.10 14.27
CA ASN A 575 -18.52 -22.52 15.30
C ASN A 575 -18.39 -21.66 16.56
N ASP A 576 -17.22 -21.08 16.83
CA ASP A 576 -16.99 -20.23 17.99
C ASP A 576 -16.99 -18.74 17.61
N TYR A 577 -15.99 -18.28 16.82
CA TYR A 577 -15.80 -16.86 16.56
C TYR A 577 -16.84 -16.25 15.61
N LEU A 578 -16.99 -16.79 14.39
CA LEU A 578 -17.94 -16.24 13.42
C LEU A 578 -19.40 -16.49 13.80
N ASN A 579 -19.68 -17.58 14.51
CA ASN A 579 -20.99 -17.80 15.12
C ASN A 579 -21.30 -16.72 16.17
N TRP A 580 -20.35 -16.40 17.06
CA TRP A 580 -20.52 -15.29 17.99
C TRP A 580 -20.72 -13.95 17.26
N LEU A 581 -19.94 -13.66 16.22
CA LEU A 581 -20.09 -12.46 15.39
C LEU A 581 -21.50 -12.38 14.79
N GLN A 582 -21.98 -13.48 14.20
CA GLN A 582 -23.29 -13.58 13.59
C GLN A 582 -24.42 -13.34 14.59
N VAL A 583 -24.35 -13.97 15.76
CA VAL A 583 -25.40 -13.83 16.78
C VAL A 583 -25.36 -12.45 17.43
N GLU A 584 -24.20 -12.02 17.91
CA GLU A 584 -24.09 -10.83 18.77
C GLU A 584 -23.99 -9.53 17.97
N LEU A 585 -23.28 -9.51 16.84
CA LEU A 585 -22.97 -8.28 16.11
C LEU A 585 -23.73 -8.13 14.78
N VAL A 586 -24.29 -9.21 14.22
CA VAL A 586 -25.13 -9.13 13.01
C VAL A 586 -26.62 -9.19 13.37
N GLN A 587 -27.07 -10.26 14.03
CA GLN A 587 -28.48 -10.48 14.34
C GLN A 587 -28.98 -9.59 15.47
N LYS A 588 -28.34 -9.64 16.64
CA LYS A 588 -28.71 -8.81 17.79
C LYS A 588 -28.28 -7.36 17.58
N GLY A 589 -27.00 -7.15 17.25
CA GLY A 589 -26.38 -5.83 17.35
C GLY A 589 -26.22 -5.41 18.82
N ARG A 590 -25.42 -4.37 19.06
CA ARG A 590 -25.18 -3.82 20.39
C ARG A 590 -25.45 -2.33 20.37
N SER A 591 -26.17 -1.83 21.37
CA SER A 591 -26.47 -0.41 21.50
C SER A 591 -26.14 0.08 22.90
N TRP A 592 -25.58 1.28 23.00
CA TRP A 592 -25.25 1.92 24.26
C TRP A 592 -25.47 3.43 24.17
N THR A 593 -25.78 4.04 25.32
CA THR A 593 -26.00 5.48 25.44
C THR A 593 -24.73 6.16 25.96
N MET A 594 -24.20 7.12 25.20
CA MET A 594 -23.08 7.98 25.59
C MET A 594 -23.56 9.43 25.62
N GLY A 595 -23.73 9.98 26.84
CA GLY A 595 -24.37 11.29 27.02
C GLY A 595 -25.77 11.29 26.42
N ASN A 596 -25.98 12.15 25.40
CA ASN A 596 -27.28 12.29 24.72
C ASN A 596 -27.37 11.47 23.41
N GLN A 597 -26.34 10.69 23.04
CA GLN A 597 -26.32 9.91 21.81
C GLN A 597 -26.46 8.41 22.10
N THR A 598 -27.31 7.72 21.34
CA THR A 598 -27.35 6.25 21.31
C THR A 598 -26.50 5.77 20.14
N MET A 599 -25.40 5.09 20.43
CA MET A 599 -24.57 4.46 19.41
C MET A 599 -25.02 3.00 19.24
N THR A 600 -25.09 2.53 18.00
CA THR A 600 -25.41 1.14 17.69
C THR A 600 -24.32 0.54 16.79
N LEU A 601 -23.72 -0.55 17.25
CA LEU A 601 -22.81 -1.39 16.49
C LEU A 601 -23.60 -2.58 15.93
N ARG A 602 -23.74 -2.62 14.60
CA ARG A 602 -24.30 -3.76 13.88
C ARG A 602 -23.59 -3.93 12.54
N TYR A 603 -23.14 -5.15 12.27
CA TYR A 603 -22.53 -5.55 11.01
C TYR A 603 -23.59 -6.02 10.00
N PRO A 604 -23.33 -5.91 8.68
CA PRO A 604 -24.22 -6.46 7.66
C PRO A 604 -24.28 -7.98 7.73
N THR A 605 -25.35 -8.59 7.19
CA THR A 605 -25.53 -10.05 7.16
C THR A 605 -24.45 -10.80 6.39
N THR A 606 -23.74 -10.11 5.50
CA THR A 606 -22.62 -10.63 4.72
C THR A 606 -21.27 -10.58 5.45
N ALA A 607 -21.19 -9.96 6.64
CA ALA A 607 -19.93 -9.80 7.36
C ALA A 607 -19.25 -11.13 7.73
N PRO A 608 -19.94 -12.20 8.16
CA PRO A 608 -19.28 -13.48 8.44
C PRO A 608 -18.59 -14.09 7.22
N LEU A 609 -19.18 -13.98 6.02
CA LEU A 609 -18.52 -14.44 4.81
C LEU A 609 -17.29 -13.58 4.51
N GLN A 610 -17.42 -12.25 4.57
CA GLN A 610 -16.27 -11.35 4.39
C GLN A 610 -15.12 -11.71 5.34
N PHE A 611 -15.44 -11.99 6.59
CA PHE A 611 -14.48 -12.35 7.63
C PHE A 611 -13.85 -13.72 7.36
N SER A 612 -14.64 -14.70 6.91
CA SER A 612 -14.12 -16.00 6.45
C SER A 612 -13.10 -15.83 5.32
N LEU A 613 -13.36 -14.94 4.36
CA LEU A 613 -12.44 -14.69 3.23
C LEU A 613 -11.15 -13.99 3.67
N VAL A 614 -11.21 -13.08 4.65
CA VAL A 614 -10.00 -12.49 5.25
C VAL A 614 -9.16 -13.57 5.93
N SER A 615 -9.78 -14.48 6.69
CA SER A 615 -9.08 -15.61 7.31
C SER A 615 -8.48 -16.57 6.27
N ALA A 616 -9.23 -16.89 5.21
CA ALA A 616 -8.71 -17.72 4.11
C ALA A 616 -7.50 -17.06 3.44
N SER A 617 -7.55 -15.75 3.20
CA SER A 617 -6.42 -14.99 2.66
C SER A 617 -5.19 -15.06 3.56
N ALA A 618 -5.34 -14.94 4.87
CA ALA A 618 -4.23 -15.04 5.82
C ALA A 618 -3.59 -16.45 5.82
N VAL A 619 -4.40 -17.50 5.73
CA VAL A 619 -3.93 -18.90 5.71
C VAL A 619 -3.29 -19.30 4.38
N SER A 620 -3.59 -18.57 3.29
CA SER A 620 -3.18 -18.93 1.93
C SER A 620 -1.67 -19.12 1.75
N THR A 621 -0.86 -18.41 2.54
CA THR A 621 0.61 -18.51 2.55
C THR A 621 1.15 -19.77 3.24
N TYR A 622 0.33 -20.41 4.07
CA TYR A 622 0.73 -21.56 4.90
C TYR A 622 0.09 -22.87 4.45
N SER A 623 -1.19 -22.86 4.03
CA SER A 623 -1.90 -24.10 3.66
C SER A 623 -3.03 -23.86 2.67
N THR A 624 -2.80 -24.22 1.41
CA THR A 624 -3.82 -24.19 0.32
C THR A 624 -5.07 -25.00 0.66
N PRO A 625 -4.97 -26.25 1.19
CA PRO A 625 -6.15 -27.03 1.55
C PRO A 625 -7.02 -26.36 2.62
N ARG A 626 -6.41 -25.74 3.65
CA ARG A 626 -7.16 -25.04 4.71
C ARG A 626 -7.82 -23.78 4.18
N ARG A 627 -7.12 -22.98 3.37
CA ARG A 627 -7.71 -21.82 2.68
C ARG A 627 -8.97 -22.25 1.93
N ASP A 628 -8.86 -23.30 1.12
CA ASP A 628 -9.97 -23.79 0.31
C ASP A 628 -11.13 -24.27 1.17
N ALA A 629 -10.85 -25.01 2.25
CA ALA A 629 -11.85 -25.44 3.22
C ALA A 629 -12.60 -24.23 3.80
N ILE A 630 -11.90 -23.18 4.23
CA ILE A 630 -12.50 -21.95 4.75
C ILE A 630 -13.38 -21.26 3.69
N VAL A 631 -12.90 -21.14 2.45
CA VAL A 631 -13.71 -20.54 1.37
C VAL A 631 -14.99 -21.36 1.13
N ILE A 632 -14.87 -22.68 0.97
CA ILE A 632 -15.99 -23.59 0.72
C ILE A 632 -17.00 -23.52 1.85
N GLY A 633 -16.56 -23.70 3.09
CA GLY A 633 -17.47 -23.71 4.22
C GLY A 633 -18.08 -22.33 4.52
N GLY A 634 -17.37 -21.24 4.21
CA GLY A 634 -17.92 -19.89 4.28
C GLY A 634 -19.07 -19.68 3.28
N LEU A 635 -18.88 -20.11 2.02
CA LEU A 635 -19.91 -20.05 0.98
C LEU A 635 -21.13 -20.92 1.29
N GLN A 636 -20.94 -22.04 2.00
CA GLN A 636 -22.02 -22.93 2.42
C GLN A 636 -22.82 -22.38 3.62
N LYS A 637 -22.15 -21.71 4.57
CA LYS A 637 -22.75 -21.29 5.84
C LYS A 637 -23.34 -19.87 5.83
N TYR A 638 -22.76 -18.95 5.07
CA TYR A 638 -23.03 -17.52 5.23
C TYR A 638 -23.60 -16.85 4.00
N GLU A 639 -24.31 -15.74 4.21
CA GLU A 639 -24.89 -14.95 3.13
C GLU A 639 -23.80 -14.24 2.32
N ALA A 640 -23.96 -14.26 1.00
CA ALA A 640 -23.02 -13.66 0.05
C ALA A 640 -23.69 -12.56 -0.78
N ASN A 641 -22.86 -11.60 -1.21
CA ASN A 641 -23.18 -10.67 -2.28
C ASN A 641 -22.23 -10.88 -3.47
N ALA A 642 -22.51 -10.22 -4.60
CA ALA A 642 -21.73 -10.32 -5.82
C ALA A 642 -20.20 -10.14 -5.61
N GLN A 643 -19.79 -9.11 -4.85
CA GLN A 643 -18.38 -8.83 -4.61
C GLN A 643 -17.70 -9.92 -3.78
N LEU A 644 -18.38 -10.45 -2.77
CA LEU A 644 -17.82 -11.51 -1.93
C LEU A 644 -17.67 -12.83 -2.69
N ILE A 645 -18.60 -13.14 -3.60
CA ILE A 645 -18.46 -14.30 -4.50
C ILE A 645 -17.25 -14.14 -5.42
N GLU A 646 -17.06 -12.96 -5.99
CA GLU A 646 -15.89 -12.65 -6.81
C GLU A 646 -14.58 -12.84 -6.01
N ASN A 647 -14.50 -12.26 -4.81
CA ASN A 647 -13.33 -12.38 -3.93
C ASN A 647 -13.07 -13.84 -3.52
N ALA A 648 -14.13 -14.61 -3.24
CA ALA A 648 -14.03 -16.02 -2.90
C ALA A 648 -13.44 -16.84 -4.05
N ALA A 649 -13.88 -16.58 -5.28
CA ALA A 649 -13.36 -17.22 -6.47
C ALA A 649 -11.88 -16.89 -6.71
N MET A 650 -11.49 -15.61 -6.55
CA MET A 650 -10.09 -15.18 -6.65
C MET A 650 -9.19 -15.94 -5.66
N LEU A 651 -9.59 -15.99 -4.39
CA LEU A 651 -8.83 -16.69 -3.34
C LEU A 651 -8.76 -18.20 -3.59
N TYR A 652 -9.88 -18.83 -3.93
CA TYR A 652 -9.97 -20.27 -4.18
C TYR A 652 -9.09 -20.72 -5.36
N ASN A 653 -8.99 -19.88 -6.39
CA ASN A 653 -8.24 -20.18 -7.61
C ASN A 653 -6.73 -19.94 -7.48
N GLY A 654 -6.26 -19.37 -6.36
CA GLY A 654 -4.84 -19.18 -6.12
C GLY A 654 -4.10 -20.53 -6.09
N GLY A 655 -3.08 -20.72 -6.93
CA GLY A 655 -2.30 -21.97 -6.98
C GLY A 655 -3.01 -23.14 -7.67
N LYS A 656 -4.08 -22.89 -8.43
CA LYS A 656 -4.83 -23.88 -9.22
C LYS A 656 -4.64 -23.68 -10.72
N PRO A 657 -5.06 -24.65 -11.56
CA PRO A 657 -5.07 -24.47 -13.01
C PRO A 657 -5.78 -23.18 -13.41
N ILE A 658 -5.20 -22.47 -14.38
CA ILE A 658 -5.77 -21.23 -14.89
C ILE A 658 -7.17 -21.49 -15.46
N LEU A 659 -8.12 -20.60 -15.14
CA LEU A 659 -9.52 -20.65 -15.60
C LEU A 659 -10.33 -21.88 -15.13
N GLU A 660 -10.17 -22.32 -13.89
CA GLU A 660 -11.09 -23.27 -13.26
C GLU A 660 -12.46 -22.60 -12.93
N LEU A 661 -13.37 -22.59 -13.91
CA LEU A 661 -14.62 -21.82 -13.85
C LEU A 661 -15.69 -22.39 -12.92
N THR A 662 -15.58 -23.65 -12.52
CA THR A 662 -16.61 -24.35 -11.77
C THR A 662 -16.47 -24.06 -10.27
N PRO A 663 -17.53 -23.59 -9.58
CA PRO A 663 -17.49 -23.43 -8.14
C PRO A 663 -17.31 -24.77 -7.41
N PRO A 664 -16.54 -24.83 -6.31
CA PRO A 664 -16.31 -26.06 -5.55
C PRO A 664 -17.51 -26.53 -4.72
N THR A 665 -18.52 -25.67 -4.59
CA THR A 665 -19.77 -25.93 -3.88
C THR A 665 -20.90 -25.24 -4.64
N PRO A 666 -22.15 -25.77 -4.58
CA PRO A 666 -23.28 -25.09 -5.19
C PRO A 666 -23.43 -23.65 -4.67
N ILE A 667 -23.45 -22.69 -5.58
CA ILE A 667 -23.78 -21.28 -5.32
C ILE A 667 -25.08 -20.92 -6.03
N LYS A 668 -25.72 -19.83 -5.61
CA LYS A 668 -26.93 -19.35 -6.30
C LYS A 668 -26.59 -19.04 -7.76
N GLN A 669 -27.45 -19.45 -8.70
CA GLN A 669 -27.21 -19.33 -10.14
C GLN A 669 -26.91 -17.88 -10.58
N ASN A 670 -27.57 -16.90 -9.96
CA ASN A 670 -27.35 -15.48 -10.25
C ASN A 670 -25.95 -14.97 -9.81
N PHE A 671 -25.19 -15.74 -9.03
CA PHE A 671 -23.82 -15.43 -8.64
C PHE A 671 -22.76 -16.14 -9.47
N LEU A 672 -23.15 -17.04 -10.38
CA LEU A 672 -22.21 -17.71 -11.27
C LEU A 672 -21.38 -16.73 -12.14
N PRO A 673 -21.95 -15.63 -12.69
CA PRO A 673 -21.15 -14.63 -13.38
C PRO A 673 -20.07 -13.99 -12.49
N ASN A 674 -20.37 -13.73 -11.22
CA ASN A 674 -19.42 -13.13 -10.27
C ASN A 674 -18.31 -14.10 -9.89
N TRP A 675 -18.63 -15.40 -9.74
CA TRP A 675 -17.62 -16.43 -9.53
C TRP A 675 -16.64 -16.47 -10.70
N GLN A 676 -17.16 -16.60 -11.92
CA GLN A 676 -16.35 -16.62 -13.14
C GLN A 676 -15.54 -15.33 -13.31
N MET A 677 -16.10 -14.16 -12.95
CA MET A 677 -15.38 -12.89 -12.96
C MET A 677 -14.14 -12.93 -12.05
N GLY A 678 -14.26 -13.48 -10.84
CA GLY A 678 -13.14 -13.62 -9.93
C GLY A 678 -12.06 -14.57 -10.47
N ILE A 679 -12.46 -15.70 -11.07
CA ILE A 679 -11.53 -16.62 -11.73
C ILE A 679 -10.76 -15.92 -12.86
N VAL A 680 -11.45 -15.16 -13.70
CA VAL A 680 -10.85 -14.37 -14.78
C VAL A 680 -9.87 -13.34 -14.23
N LYS A 681 -10.29 -12.52 -13.25
CA LYS A 681 -9.44 -11.49 -12.64
C LYS A 681 -8.15 -12.08 -12.04
N ASN A 682 -8.25 -13.26 -11.40
CA ASN A 682 -7.08 -13.97 -10.86
C ASN A 682 -6.14 -14.51 -11.95
N ALA A 683 -6.66 -14.86 -13.14
CA ALA A 683 -5.87 -15.39 -14.24
C ALA A 683 -5.06 -14.33 -15.00
N LEU A 684 -5.50 -13.06 -14.99
CA LEU A 684 -4.88 -11.99 -15.81
C LEU A 684 -3.37 -11.82 -15.59
N PRO A 685 -2.83 -11.79 -14.35
CA PRO A 685 -1.38 -11.61 -14.14
C PRO A 685 -0.55 -12.71 -14.80
N SER A 686 -0.96 -13.97 -14.69
CA SER A 686 -0.29 -15.10 -15.32
C SER A 686 -0.32 -15.03 -16.85
N ILE A 687 -1.43 -14.55 -17.43
CA ILE A 687 -1.57 -14.36 -18.88
C ILE A 687 -0.66 -13.22 -19.35
N VAL A 688 -0.61 -12.09 -18.64
CA VAL A 688 0.29 -10.97 -18.96
C VAL A 688 1.75 -11.40 -18.86
N GLN A 689 2.11 -12.17 -17.84
CA GLN A 689 3.47 -12.72 -17.71
C GLN A 689 3.83 -13.62 -18.91
N ALA A 690 2.91 -14.48 -19.34
CA ALA A 690 3.11 -15.31 -20.53
C ALA A 690 3.30 -14.46 -21.81
N LEU A 691 2.51 -13.40 -21.99
CA LEU A 691 2.68 -12.45 -23.12
C LEU A 691 4.06 -11.79 -23.15
N LEU A 692 4.56 -11.37 -21.98
CA LEU A 692 5.86 -10.69 -21.88
C LEU A 692 7.02 -11.64 -22.15
N LEU A 693 6.94 -12.88 -21.66
CA LEU A 693 7.97 -13.90 -21.88
C LEU A 693 8.08 -14.31 -23.36
N GLU A 694 6.95 -14.39 -24.08
CA GLU A 694 6.90 -14.68 -25.53
C GLU A 694 7.69 -13.65 -26.37
N LYS A 695 7.92 -12.44 -25.86
CA LYS A 695 8.68 -11.38 -26.54
C LYS A 695 10.15 -11.27 -26.15
N VAL A 696 10.53 -11.78 -24.99
CA VAL A 696 11.89 -11.61 -24.43
C VAL A 696 12.83 -12.74 -24.86
N GLN A 697 12.31 -13.89 -25.28
CA GLN A 697 13.12 -14.93 -25.93
C GLN A 697 13.19 -14.68 -27.44
N PRO A 698 14.36 -14.31 -28.01
CA PRO A 698 14.53 -14.42 -29.45
C PRO A 698 14.47 -15.91 -29.81
N LEU A 699 13.72 -16.22 -30.88
CA LEU A 699 13.75 -17.49 -31.58
C LEU A 699 15.19 -18.03 -31.64
N GLN A 700 15.45 -19.15 -30.94
CA GLN A 700 16.61 -19.99 -31.22
C GLN A 700 16.40 -20.77 -32.50
#